data_AF-A0A9P4WEU0-F1
#
_entry.id   AF-A0A9P4WEU0-F1
#
_cell.length_a   1.000
_cell.length_b   1.000
_cell.length_c   1.000
_cell.angle_alpha   90.00
_cell.angle_beta   90.00
_cell.angle_gamma   90.00
#
_symmetry.space_group_name_H-M   'P 1'
#
loop_
_entity.id
_entity.type
_entity.pdbx_description
1 polymer ?
#
loop_
_entity_poly.entity_id
_entity_poly.type
_entity_poly.pdbx_seq_one_letter_code
_entity_poly.pdbx_strand_id
1 'polypeptide(L)'
;MASKVPSREALTLLKHSIRPAVALRSSAQSRLLPSTGAALRSQAQAQAHPSRQTTRSTATFTHSHHAEAVSVIPTLVDTNSADFKENKREMEEVTEKLNNLHSKISQGGPQKARDKHLQRGKMLVRDRITALIDPGTPFLELSQMAGHEVYPGEDTPAAGIVTGIGTVNGVQCMVVANDSTVKGGTYYPLTVKKHLRAQAIAQENRLPCIYLVDSGGANLPHQADVFPDVNHFGRIFYNQARMSGMGIPQISVVMGPCTAGGAYIPSMSDESIIVENQGHIFLAGPPLVKAATGEVVSAEDLGGGKLHSEVSGVTDYLAVDDAHALVLARRSIGNLNWHRNQTVSVKPTFKEPLYDPKELNGIVGTNLRKQIPIHEVIARIVDGSSFSEFKPLYGSTLVTGFATIYGHPVGIVANNGILFSESSLKGAHFVQLCGKRQIPLIFLQHISGFMVGQDAEKGGIAKNGAKLVTAVSCVDVPKFTVVVGSSAGAGNYGMCGRAYSPRLLFTWPNAKTSIMGAEQLSSVMAAVGKSDPELRSRIEHESEATFGSARLWDDGIIPPEHTRRVLGMGLQMACGGQNTGVEKESKWGVFRILLSTDVVRPVSAIDLEPTSEDSIKDAASKIAKELVSNYAVKENGAWKVLGGYPGILYPPYYWWQAGAMFGTLLDYWRYTGDDQYNDMLREGMIHQFGEKLDLMPQNQSKNEGNDDQVFWAYTMIAAAEYNFPAPPDDQPGYLAMTQSVFNQFVKRYQKEVDDGNCGGGMRWQIYPWLDGWLYKNTASNGGLFHLGARLALFTKNNTYAEWAERAYDWMDNSALLEDDGTVNDGMDMKTDPPCKEADRNSWTYNYGVMIAGTAYMYNYTNGAEKWRKALGRHLNQTERFFPGVYGGVMTEPCEKPQNCNTDQKSFKAYLSRWLGVCMQLAPWTHDIIMPHLQTSAKAAAKTCTGASAHGAGNYACGMRWWTDGNDGEMGVGQQMTALNTITVLNVDRVPPPYSQQSGGESKGDPGLGTGSVDDDIPQLHKNPPTAGDRAGASILTILVLAFVFSGAYWLCIE
;
A
#
# COMPACT_ATOMS: atom_id res chain seq x y z
N MET A 1 -28.29 25.40 9.01
CA MET A 1 -29.14 25.95 7.94
C MET A 1 -28.42 25.75 6.61
N ALA A 2 -29.12 25.21 5.61
CA ALA A 2 -28.54 24.72 4.35
C ALA A 2 -28.23 25.81 3.31
N SER A 3 -27.43 25.40 2.30
CA SER A 3 -27.18 26.01 0.97
C SER A 3 -26.06 27.07 0.90
N LYS A 4 -25.20 27.12 -0.13
CA LYS A 4 -25.43 26.83 -1.56
C LYS A 4 -24.22 26.20 -2.28
N VAL A 5 -24.55 25.24 -3.14
CA VAL A 5 -23.73 24.71 -4.25
C VAL A 5 -23.48 25.81 -5.30
N PRO A 6 -22.33 25.88 -5.99
CA PRO A 6 -22.12 26.85 -7.07
C PRO A 6 -23.03 26.54 -8.27
N SER A 7 -23.62 27.58 -8.86
CA SER A 7 -24.59 27.48 -9.95
C SER A 7 -23.97 26.98 -11.26
N ARG A 8 -24.82 26.35 -12.09
CA ARG A 8 -24.57 25.91 -13.49
C ARG A 8 -23.98 27.00 -14.41
N GLU A 9 -23.96 28.27 -13.99
CA GLU A 9 -23.47 29.41 -14.76
C GLU A 9 -21.94 29.45 -14.86
N ALA A 10 -21.20 28.97 -13.84
CA ALA A 10 -19.73 28.89 -13.90
C ALA A 10 -19.23 27.90 -14.97
N LEU A 11 -19.99 26.83 -15.24
CA LEU A 11 -19.72 25.86 -16.31
C LEU A 11 -20.12 26.38 -17.71
N THR A 12 -20.91 27.45 -17.78
CA THR A 12 -21.37 28.02 -19.06
C THR A 12 -20.36 29.05 -19.60
N LEU A 13 -19.58 29.70 -18.73
CA LEU A 13 -18.53 30.64 -19.12
C LEU A 13 -17.30 29.98 -19.79
N LEU A 14 -17.09 28.67 -19.59
CA LEU A 14 -16.05 27.90 -20.28
C LEU A 14 -16.40 27.52 -21.74
N LYS A 15 -17.63 27.78 -22.20
CA LYS A 15 -18.05 27.50 -23.59
C LYS A 15 -17.81 28.63 -24.59
N HIS A 16 -17.42 29.83 -24.15
CA HIS A 16 -17.26 30.99 -25.04
C HIS A 16 -15.82 31.47 -25.31
N SER A 17 -14.80 30.76 -24.79
CA SER A 17 -13.40 31.21 -24.85
C SER A 17 -12.57 30.60 -25.98
N ILE A 18 -13.20 30.21 -27.10
CA ILE A 18 -12.46 29.79 -28.30
C ILE A 18 -12.99 30.59 -29.50
N ARG A 19 -12.40 31.76 -29.73
CA ARG A 19 -12.43 32.45 -31.04
C ARG A 19 -11.02 32.41 -31.64
N PRO A 20 -10.91 32.19 -32.97
CA PRO A 20 -9.63 32.09 -33.64
C PRO A 20 -8.97 33.46 -33.80
N ALA A 21 -7.63 33.43 -33.88
CA ALA A 21 -6.73 34.57 -33.97
C ALA A 21 -7.11 35.56 -35.09
N VAL A 22 -7.14 36.85 -34.74
CA VAL A 22 -7.22 37.97 -35.68
C VAL A 22 -5.86 38.17 -36.34
N ALA A 23 -5.82 37.99 -37.65
CA ALA A 23 -4.68 38.36 -38.48
C ALA A 23 -4.57 39.89 -38.59
N LEU A 24 -3.37 40.40 -38.32
CA LEU A 24 -2.94 41.78 -38.59
C LEU A 24 -3.08 42.08 -40.10
N ARG A 25 -3.83 43.12 -40.44
CA ARG A 25 -3.74 43.80 -41.74
C ARG A 25 -3.24 45.22 -41.54
N SER A 26 -2.05 45.50 -42.05
CA SER A 26 -1.63 46.85 -42.40
C SER A 26 -2.17 47.21 -43.80
N SER A 27 -2.61 48.44 -43.94
CA SER A 27 -3.05 49.07 -45.19
C SER A 27 -1.88 49.27 -46.18
N ALA A 28 -2.06 48.90 -47.44
CA ALA A 28 -1.72 49.74 -48.61
C ALA A 28 -2.13 49.10 -49.96
N GLN A 29 -2.94 49.86 -50.71
CA GLN A 29 -2.91 50.07 -52.18
C GLN A 29 -3.31 48.96 -53.19
N SER A 30 -4.48 49.19 -53.81
CA SER A 30 -4.70 49.40 -55.26
C SER A 30 -4.35 48.28 -56.28
N ARG A 31 -5.39 47.68 -56.88
CA ARG A 31 -5.78 47.65 -58.33
C ARG A 31 -6.36 46.30 -58.82
N LEU A 32 -7.59 46.41 -59.36
CA LEU A 32 -8.11 45.83 -60.62
C LEU A 32 -8.26 44.29 -60.81
N LEU A 33 -9.54 43.86 -60.78
CA LEU A 33 -10.31 43.19 -61.88
C LEU A 33 -9.97 41.72 -62.33
N PRO A 34 -10.91 40.98 -62.97
CA PRO A 34 -11.55 39.80 -62.36
C PRO A 34 -11.60 38.56 -63.31
N SER A 35 -12.59 37.67 -63.08
CA SER A 35 -13.11 36.56 -63.94
C SER A 35 -12.49 35.18 -63.67
N THR A 36 -13.17 34.03 -63.72
CA THR A 36 -14.51 33.59 -64.16
C THR A 36 -14.66 32.12 -63.73
N GLY A 37 -15.86 31.67 -63.35
CA GLY A 37 -16.60 30.66 -64.14
C GLY A 37 -16.65 29.31 -63.40
N ALA A 38 -17.77 28.88 -62.82
CA ALA A 38 -19.04 28.41 -63.41
C ALA A 38 -19.02 26.91 -63.78
N ALA A 39 -20.00 26.17 -63.22
CA ALA A 39 -20.83 25.09 -63.80
C ALA A 39 -21.13 24.01 -62.73
N LEU A 40 -22.32 23.90 -62.12
CA LEU A 40 -23.66 23.48 -62.60
C LEU A 40 -23.76 22.03 -63.13
N ARG A 41 -24.50 21.19 -62.38
CA ARG A 41 -25.50 20.16 -62.79
C ARG A 41 -25.88 19.34 -61.53
N SER A 42 -27.03 19.52 -60.87
CA SER A 42 -28.44 19.16 -61.17
C SER A 42 -28.72 17.65 -61.30
N GLN A 43 -29.36 17.03 -60.29
CA GLN A 43 -30.69 16.37 -60.42
C GLN A 43 -31.22 15.74 -59.11
N ALA A 44 -32.50 16.08 -58.86
CA ALA A 44 -33.61 15.45 -58.10
C ALA A 44 -33.31 14.53 -56.89
N GLN A 45 -33.57 14.95 -55.64
CA GLN A 45 -34.86 14.92 -54.90
C GLN A 45 -35.46 13.53 -54.62
N ALA A 46 -35.20 13.01 -53.42
CA ALA A 46 -36.11 12.18 -52.63
C ALA A 46 -35.90 12.50 -51.14
N GLN A 47 -36.99 12.58 -50.39
CA GLN A 47 -37.11 13.14 -49.06
C GLN A 47 -36.40 12.32 -47.96
N ALA A 48 -35.61 13.00 -47.13
CA ALA A 48 -35.34 12.61 -45.75
C ALA A 48 -34.92 13.87 -44.97
N HIS A 49 -35.51 14.12 -43.81
CA HIS A 49 -35.02 15.14 -42.88
C HIS A 49 -33.54 14.87 -42.58
N PRO A 50 -32.59 15.77 -42.91
CA PRO A 50 -31.26 15.65 -42.37
C PRO A 50 -31.37 16.12 -40.93
N SER A 51 -31.25 15.16 -40.02
CA SER A 51 -30.76 15.43 -38.68
C SER A 51 -29.60 16.42 -38.81
N ARG A 52 -29.66 17.51 -38.06
CA ARG A 52 -28.58 18.48 -37.99
C ARG A 52 -27.41 17.75 -37.35
N GLN A 53 -26.65 16.99 -38.14
CA GLN A 53 -25.34 16.51 -37.78
C GLN A 53 -24.53 17.77 -37.54
N THR A 54 -24.46 18.18 -36.28
CA THR A 54 -23.36 19.00 -35.80
C THR A 54 -22.10 18.16 -36.00
N THR A 55 -21.55 18.23 -37.21
CA THR A 55 -20.16 17.88 -37.47
C THR A 55 -19.36 18.79 -36.54
N ARG A 56 -18.98 18.26 -35.37
CA ARG A 56 -17.93 18.87 -34.57
C ARG A 56 -16.75 18.98 -35.53
N SER A 57 -16.25 20.20 -35.77
CA SER A 57 -14.93 20.34 -36.35
C SER A 57 -14.01 19.56 -35.45
N THR A 58 -13.46 18.45 -35.94
CA THR A 58 -12.36 17.78 -35.28
C THR A 58 -11.30 18.86 -35.04
N ALA A 59 -11.01 19.16 -33.78
CA ALA A 59 -9.80 19.91 -33.45
C ALA A 59 -8.65 19.02 -33.90
N THR A 60 -8.16 19.25 -35.12
CA THR A 60 -7.18 18.38 -35.77
C THR A 60 -5.80 18.48 -35.11
N PHE A 61 -5.60 19.46 -34.21
CA PHE A 61 -4.36 19.60 -33.45
C PHE A 61 -4.55 20.47 -32.18
N THR A 62 -4.13 19.98 -31.01
CA THR A 62 -4.00 20.80 -29.79
C THR A 62 -2.54 21.22 -29.65
N HIS A 63 -2.25 22.51 -29.81
CA HIS A 63 -0.89 23.03 -29.65
C HIS A 63 -0.39 22.92 -28.20
N SER A 64 0.92 22.72 -28.02
CA SER A 64 1.58 22.67 -26.71
C SER A 64 1.34 23.91 -25.83
N HIS A 65 1.19 25.09 -26.45
CA HIS A 65 0.91 26.32 -25.70
C HIS A 65 -0.46 26.29 -24.97
N HIS A 66 -1.43 25.49 -25.42
CA HIS A 66 -2.69 25.31 -24.68
C HIS A 66 -2.48 24.51 -23.39
N ALA A 67 -1.61 23.49 -23.41
CA ALA A 67 -1.24 22.74 -22.21
C ALA A 67 -0.46 23.62 -21.23
N GLU A 68 0.44 24.48 -21.74
CA GLU A 68 1.13 25.48 -20.90
C GLU A 68 0.14 26.47 -20.27
N ALA A 69 -0.81 27.01 -21.05
CA ALA A 69 -1.76 28.02 -20.55
C ALA A 69 -2.67 27.52 -19.42
N VAL A 70 -3.02 26.23 -19.40
CA VAL A 70 -3.86 25.63 -18.34
C VAL A 70 -3.07 25.36 -17.05
N SER A 71 -1.74 25.25 -17.15
CA SER A 71 -0.87 24.98 -16.00
C SER A 71 -0.36 26.23 -15.29
N VAL A 72 -0.52 27.43 -15.86
CA VAL A 72 -0.12 28.67 -15.19
C VAL A 72 -1.03 28.93 -14.00
N ILE A 73 -0.44 29.08 -12.81
CA ILE A 73 -1.19 29.46 -11.60
C ILE A 73 -1.50 30.97 -11.67
N PRO A 74 -2.78 31.39 -11.72
CA PRO A 74 -3.14 32.78 -11.55
C PRO A 74 -2.99 33.18 -10.08
N THR A 75 -2.33 34.30 -9.79
CA THR A 75 -2.28 34.82 -8.42
C THR A 75 -3.60 35.51 -8.07
N LEU A 76 -4.07 35.29 -6.85
CA LEU A 76 -5.21 35.98 -6.26
C LEU A 76 -4.77 36.93 -5.13
N VAL A 77 -3.45 37.06 -4.92
CA VAL A 77 -2.87 37.89 -3.86
C VAL A 77 -2.92 39.36 -4.26
N ASP A 78 -3.59 40.18 -3.44
CA ASP A 78 -3.48 41.63 -3.49
C ASP A 78 -2.38 42.10 -2.52
N THR A 79 -1.25 42.52 -3.06
CA THR A 79 -0.09 43.03 -2.29
C THR A 79 -0.37 44.35 -1.57
N ASN A 80 -1.47 45.04 -1.90
CA ASN A 80 -1.90 46.26 -1.21
C ASN A 80 -2.86 46.01 -0.04
N SER A 81 -3.38 44.79 0.09
CA SER A 81 -4.31 44.41 1.15
C SER A 81 -3.69 44.56 2.55
N ALA A 82 -4.55 44.78 3.55
CA ALA A 82 -4.11 44.92 4.94
C ALA A 82 -3.45 43.63 5.46
N ASP A 83 -4.03 42.46 5.13
CA ASP A 83 -3.50 41.15 5.54
C ASP A 83 -2.09 40.91 4.98
N PHE A 84 -1.84 41.24 3.70
CA PHE A 84 -0.52 41.07 3.09
C PHE A 84 0.54 41.95 3.78
N LYS A 85 0.21 43.21 4.04
CA LYS A 85 1.11 44.17 4.70
C LYS A 85 1.43 43.74 6.13
N GLU A 86 0.44 43.22 6.86
CA GLU A 86 0.63 42.71 8.21
C GLU A 86 1.53 41.47 8.23
N ASN A 87 1.21 40.47 7.41
CA ASN A 87 2.04 39.26 7.27
C ASN A 87 3.49 39.60 6.90
N LYS A 88 3.67 40.55 5.98
CA LYS A 88 4.98 41.01 5.55
C LYS A 88 5.76 41.64 6.70
N ARG A 89 5.13 42.53 7.48
CA ARG A 89 5.75 43.14 8.66
C ARG A 89 6.19 42.09 9.67
N GLU A 90 5.30 41.16 10.03
CA GLU A 90 5.63 40.10 11.00
C GLU A 90 6.79 39.22 10.51
N MET A 91 6.79 38.85 9.22
CA MET A 91 7.87 38.04 8.63
C MET A 91 9.20 38.80 8.58
N GLU A 92 9.16 40.10 8.27
CA GLU A 92 10.34 40.98 8.28
C GLU A 92 10.96 41.04 9.68
N GLU A 93 10.16 41.16 10.74
CA GLU A 93 10.67 41.17 12.13
C GLU A 93 11.38 39.85 12.51
N VAL A 94 10.81 38.70 12.15
CA VAL A 94 11.43 37.40 12.43
C VAL A 94 12.69 37.19 11.59
N THR A 95 12.66 37.62 10.33
CA THR A 95 13.81 37.54 9.42
C THR A 95 14.94 38.47 9.88
N GLU A 96 14.64 39.65 10.40
CA GLU A 96 15.63 40.57 10.97
C GLU A 96 16.31 39.97 12.21
N LYS A 97 15.54 39.37 13.12
CA LYS A 97 16.09 38.64 14.28
C LYS A 97 17.03 37.53 13.84
N LEU A 98 16.64 36.75 12.83
CA LEU A 98 17.46 35.69 12.26
C LEU A 98 18.74 36.25 11.62
N ASN A 99 18.66 37.34 10.86
CA ASN A 99 19.81 37.98 10.22
C ASN A 99 20.81 38.52 11.24
N ASN A 100 20.32 39.10 12.34
CA ASN A 100 21.16 39.56 13.44
C ASN A 100 21.86 38.38 14.14
N LEU A 101 21.15 37.29 14.39
CA LEU A 101 21.72 36.09 14.96
C LEU A 101 22.77 35.45 14.03
N HIS A 102 22.45 35.33 12.74
CA HIS A 102 23.37 34.83 11.72
C HIS A 102 24.62 35.71 11.64
N SER A 103 24.47 37.03 11.67
CA SER A 103 25.59 37.96 11.68
C SER A 103 26.49 37.75 12.89
N LYS A 104 25.92 37.56 14.09
CA LYS A 104 26.68 37.22 15.31
C LYS A 104 27.43 35.90 15.15
N ILE A 105 26.75 34.84 14.72
CA ILE A 105 27.34 33.51 14.55
C ILE A 105 28.45 33.51 13.49
N SER A 106 28.29 34.30 12.42
CA SER A 106 29.25 34.38 11.32
C SER A 106 30.62 34.92 11.74
N GLN A 107 30.68 35.64 12.88
CA GLN A 107 31.94 36.14 13.44
C GLN A 107 32.83 35.03 14.01
N GLY A 108 32.27 33.85 14.31
CA GLY A 108 32.99 32.76 14.95
C GLY A 108 33.17 33.00 16.45
N GLY A 109 34.35 32.68 16.98
CA GLY A 109 34.67 32.84 18.39
C GLY A 109 34.82 34.30 18.85
N PRO A 110 35.04 34.52 20.15
CA PRO A 110 35.20 35.86 20.72
C PRO A 110 36.33 36.66 20.05
N GLN A 111 36.22 38.00 19.99
CA GLN A 111 37.18 38.87 19.31
C GLN A 111 38.65 38.57 19.69
N LYS A 112 38.93 38.38 20.98
CA LYS A 112 40.27 38.02 21.48
C LYS A 112 40.84 36.73 20.85
N ALA A 113 40.00 35.73 20.61
CA ALA A 113 40.40 34.48 19.96
C ALA A 113 40.68 34.69 18.47
N ARG A 114 39.86 35.51 17.79
CA ARG A 114 40.05 35.89 16.38
C ARG A 114 41.35 36.68 16.18
N ASP A 115 41.62 37.67 17.03
CA ASP A 115 42.85 38.46 16.98
C ASP A 115 44.08 37.57 17.17
N LYS A 116 44.03 36.65 18.14
CA LYS A 116 45.10 35.67 18.37
C LYS A 116 45.29 34.72 17.18
N HIS A 117 44.21 34.36 16.49
CA HIS A 117 44.27 33.54 15.27
C HIS A 117 44.95 34.28 14.12
N LEU A 118 44.58 35.54 13.88
CA LEU A 118 45.19 36.40 12.86
C LEU A 118 46.65 36.74 13.18
N GLN A 119 47.00 36.98 14.44
CA GLN A 119 48.39 37.21 14.89
C GLN A 119 49.32 36.03 14.60
N ARG A 120 48.77 34.82 14.42
CA ARG A 120 49.51 33.63 14.03
C ARG A 120 49.68 33.49 12.51
N GLY A 121 49.27 34.48 11.72
CA GLY A 121 49.36 34.47 10.26
C GLY A 121 48.27 33.62 9.57
N LYS A 122 47.25 33.18 10.32
CA LYS A 122 46.22 32.26 9.83
C LYS A 122 45.02 33.01 9.26
N MET A 123 44.44 32.51 8.18
CA MET A 123 43.17 32.98 7.65
C MET A 123 42.01 32.49 8.54
N LEU A 124 40.95 33.29 8.70
CA LEU A 124 39.73 32.83 9.38
C LEU A 124 39.02 31.78 8.51
N VAL A 125 38.21 30.93 9.13
CA VAL A 125 37.57 29.80 8.46
C VAL A 125 36.72 30.21 7.24
N ARG A 126 35.96 31.29 7.34
CA ARG A 126 35.12 31.79 6.23
C ARG A 126 35.93 32.48 5.13
N ASP A 127 37.06 33.08 5.49
CA ASP A 127 38.00 33.65 4.52
C ASP A 127 38.68 32.53 3.72
N ARG A 128 39.04 31.42 4.39
CA ARG A 128 39.56 30.21 3.73
C ARG A 128 38.56 29.63 2.74
N ILE A 129 37.29 29.51 3.14
CA ILE A 129 36.22 29.04 2.23
C ILE A 129 36.05 30.00 1.05
N THR A 130 36.04 31.31 1.30
CA THR A 130 35.88 32.32 0.25
C THR A 130 37.03 32.27 -0.77
N ALA A 131 38.26 32.05 -0.31
CA ALA A 131 39.41 31.89 -1.18
C ALA A 131 39.46 30.52 -1.91
N LEU A 132 38.83 29.49 -1.33
CA LEU A 132 38.76 28.15 -1.91
C LEU A 132 37.78 28.07 -3.08
N ILE A 133 36.59 28.67 -2.95
CA ILE A 133 35.52 28.58 -3.95
C ILE A 133 35.79 29.43 -5.19
N ASP A 134 35.20 29.04 -6.32
CA ASP A 134 35.34 29.73 -7.58
C ASP A 134 34.65 31.12 -7.54
N PRO A 135 35.33 32.20 -7.98
CA PRO A 135 34.76 33.53 -8.02
C PRO A 135 33.43 33.60 -8.78
N GLY A 136 32.44 34.27 -8.20
CA GLY A 136 31.11 34.42 -8.78
C GLY A 136 30.18 33.20 -8.62
N THR A 137 30.64 32.15 -7.94
CA THR A 137 29.79 30.98 -7.62
C THR A 137 29.21 31.08 -6.21
N PRO A 138 28.02 30.50 -5.96
CA PRO A 138 27.42 30.50 -4.63
C PRO A 138 28.05 29.45 -3.70
N PHE A 139 28.05 29.75 -2.40
CA PHE A 139 28.29 28.78 -1.33
C PHE A 139 27.00 28.54 -0.55
N LEU A 140 26.50 27.31 -0.55
CA LEU A 140 25.35 26.90 0.27
C LEU A 140 25.87 26.39 1.61
N GLU A 141 25.92 27.29 2.59
CA GLU A 141 26.26 26.94 3.96
C GLU A 141 25.13 26.13 4.63
N LEU A 142 25.51 25.16 5.47
CA LEU A 142 24.60 24.24 6.13
C LEU A 142 24.62 24.41 7.66
N SER A 143 23.44 24.31 8.27
CA SER A 143 23.21 24.31 9.72
C SER A 143 23.97 25.44 10.44
N GLN A 144 23.80 26.67 9.97
CA GLN A 144 24.47 27.86 10.52
C GLN A 144 24.22 28.02 12.01
N MET A 145 23.02 27.70 12.47
CA MET A 145 22.57 27.88 13.87
C MET A 145 23.04 26.78 14.83
N ALA A 146 23.74 25.74 14.33
CA ALA A 146 24.18 24.61 15.14
C ALA A 146 24.89 25.07 16.43
N GLY A 147 24.54 24.47 17.58
CA GLY A 147 25.14 24.78 18.88
C GLY A 147 24.58 26.02 19.59
N HIS A 148 23.72 26.82 18.94
CA HIS A 148 23.11 27.99 19.55
C HIS A 148 22.25 27.62 20.76
N GLU A 149 22.60 28.16 21.94
CA GLU A 149 21.89 27.94 23.22
C GLU A 149 21.73 26.46 23.63
N VAL A 150 22.62 25.58 23.15
CA VAL A 150 22.58 24.16 23.51
C VAL A 150 23.42 23.84 24.74
N TYR A 151 24.59 24.47 24.86
CA TYR A 151 25.55 24.21 25.95
C TYR A 151 25.48 25.32 27.00
N PRO A 152 24.98 25.06 28.22
CA PRO A 152 24.79 26.10 29.23
C PRO A 152 26.10 26.83 29.58
N GLY A 153 26.10 28.15 29.47
CA GLY A 153 27.27 29.00 29.77
C GLY A 153 28.37 28.97 28.71
N GLU A 154 28.17 28.27 27.59
CA GLU A 154 29.17 28.14 26.53
C GLU A 154 28.61 28.53 25.17
N ASP A 155 29.21 29.56 24.56
CA ASP A 155 28.90 29.94 23.19
C ASP A 155 29.71 29.07 22.21
N THR A 156 29.01 28.36 21.33
CA THR A 156 29.60 27.51 20.28
C THR A 156 29.01 27.85 18.89
N PRO A 157 29.30 29.04 18.35
CA PRO A 157 28.77 29.48 17.05
C PRO A 157 28.98 28.44 15.96
N ALA A 158 27.92 28.11 15.22
CA ALA A 158 27.91 27.09 14.17
C ALA A 158 28.45 25.71 14.61
N ALA A 159 28.44 25.42 15.91
CA ALA A 159 29.07 24.27 16.56
C ALA A 159 30.58 24.15 16.28
N GLY A 160 31.28 25.27 16.06
CA GLY A 160 32.73 25.31 15.82
C GLY A 160 33.17 24.71 14.47
N ILE A 161 32.24 24.53 13.53
CA ILE A 161 32.52 24.00 12.20
C ILE A 161 31.61 24.64 11.15
N VAL A 162 32.19 25.10 10.04
CA VAL A 162 31.44 25.60 8.88
C VAL A 162 31.41 24.49 7.83
N THR A 163 30.20 24.10 7.43
CA THR A 163 29.98 23.09 6.40
C THR A 163 29.14 23.68 5.29
N GLY A 164 29.36 23.23 4.06
CA GLY A 164 28.57 23.69 2.93
C GLY A 164 29.04 23.19 1.59
N ILE A 165 28.30 23.55 0.56
CA ILE A 165 28.55 23.12 -0.82
C ILE A 165 28.99 24.33 -1.64
N GLY A 166 30.18 24.23 -2.22
CA GLY A 166 30.77 25.27 -3.07
C GLY A 166 31.28 24.70 -4.38
N THR A 167 31.48 25.56 -5.38
CA THR A 167 32.13 25.16 -6.63
C THR A 167 33.62 25.42 -6.53
N VAL A 168 34.45 24.42 -6.82
CA VAL A 168 35.92 24.50 -6.81
C VAL A 168 36.43 23.93 -8.13
N ASN A 169 37.10 24.74 -8.95
CA ASN A 169 37.55 24.37 -10.30
C ASN A 169 36.43 23.75 -11.18
N GLY A 170 35.22 24.31 -11.06
CA GLY A 170 34.02 23.87 -11.77
C GLY A 170 33.36 22.60 -11.21
N VAL A 171 33.83 22.07 -10.08
CA VAL A 171 33.30 20.87 -9.41
C VAL A 171 32.53 21.27 -8.15
N GLN A 172 31.33 20.74 -7.94
CA GLN A 172 30.61 20.93 -6.68
C GLN A 172 31.22 20.04 -5.60
N CYS A 173 31.72 20.64 -4.53
CA CYS A 173 32.41 19.96 -3.44
C CYS A 173 31.70 20.21 -2.11
N MET A 174 31.69 19.19 -1.24
CA MET A 174 31.37 19.37 0.17
C MET A 174 32.60 19.92 0.88
N VAL A 175 32.47 21.08 1.52
CA VAL A 175 33.52 21.70 2.32
C VAL A 175 33.18 21.56 3.79
N VAL A 176 34.13 21.09 4.59
CA VAL A 176 34.02 20.94 6.03
C VAL A 176 35.22 21.63 6.67
N ALA A 177 35.00 22.75 7.34
CA ALA A 177 36.08 23.61 7.82
C ALA A 177 35.94 23.91 9.31
N ASN A 178 36.94 23.56 10.11
CA ASN A 178 36.93 23.84 11.54
C ASN A 178 37.13 25.33 11.81
N ASP A 179 36.38 25.87 12.77
CA ASP A 179 36.61 27.21 13.31
C ASP A 179 37.42 27.12 14.61
N SER A 180 38.75 27.23 14.48
CA SER A 180 39.66 27.22 15.63
C SER A 180 39.47 28.40 16.59
N THR A 181 38.73 29.45 16.20
CA THR A 181 38.42 30.57 17.09
C THR A 181 37.33 30.19 18.10
N VAL A 182 36.48 29.21 17.78
CA VAL A 182 35.43 28.69 18.66
C VAL A 182 36.00 27.56 19.52
N LYS A 183 36.32 27.88 20.79
CA LYS A 183 36.85 26.91 21.76
C LYS A 183 38.09 26.12 21.27
N GLY A 184 38.90 26.70 20.39
CA GLY A 184 40.06 26.02 19.82
C GLY A 184 39.73 25.01 18.72
N GLY A 185 38.51 25.06 18.16
CA GLY A 185 38.03 24.13 17.14
C GLY A 185 37.71 22.74 17.68
N THR A 186 37.53 22.60 19.01
CA THR A 186 37.27 21.31 19.64
C THR A 186 35.90 20.75 19.26
N TYR A 187 35.80 19.43 19.08
CA TYR A 187 34.55 18.76 18.74
C TYR A 187 33.64 18.60 19.95
N TYR A 188 32.53 19.35 19.95
CA TYR A 188 31.37 19.10 20.81
C TYR A 188 30.48 18.01 20.19
N PRO A 189 29.51 17.45 20.93
CA PRO A 189 28.55 16.50 20.37
C PRO A 189 27.88 16.98 19.08
N LEU A 190 27.49 18.26 19.00
CA LEU A 190 26.90 18.83 17.80
C LEU A 190 27.91 19.11 16.68
N THR A 191 29.19 19.32 16.99
CA THR A 191 30.24 19.41 15.97
C THR A 191 30.39 18.09 15.24
N VAL A 192 30.38 16.97 15.99
CA VAL A 192 30.38 15.61 15.42
C VAL A 192 29.14 15.39 14.56
N LYS A 193 27.95 15.66 15.10
CA LYS A 193 26.69 15.51 14.37
C LYS A 193 26.67 16.32 13.06
N LYS A 194 27.20 17.55 13.08
CA LYS A 194 27.30 18.43 11.90
C LYS A 194 28.29 17.91 10.87
N HIS A 195 29.46 17.44 11.30
CA HIS A 195 30.44 16.81 10.42
C HIS A 195 29.84 15.56 9.76
N LEU A 196 29.20 14.67 10.52
CA LEU A 196 28.56 13.46 9.99
C LEU A 196 27.42 13.78 9.01
N ARG A 197 26.62 14.83 9.27
CA ARG A 197 25.59 15.26 8.33
C ARG A 197 26.20 15.76 7.01
N ALA A 198 27.30 16.52 7.06
CA ALA A 198 27.99 16.95 5.84
C ALA A 198 28.51 15.75 5.03
N GLN A 199 29.08 14.73 5.68
CA GLN A 199 29.49 13.50 5.01
C GLN A 199 28.31 12.70 4.45
N ALA A 200 27.17 12.65 5.14
CA ALA A 200 25.97 12.00 4.62
C ALA A 200 25.50 12.69 3.32
N ILE A 201 25.44 14.02 3.30
CA ILE A 201 25.11 14.78 2.09
C ILE A 201 26.13 14.52 0.98
N ALA A 202 27.42 14.51 1.30
CA ALA A 202 28.48 14.23 0.33
C ALA A 202 28.37 12.81 -0.26
N GLN A 203 28.16 11.80 0.59
CA GLN A 203 28.03 10.41 0.17
C GLN A 203 26.78 10.20 -0.68
N GLU A 204 25.63 10.72 -0.25
CA GLU A 204 24.36 10.58 -0.95
C GLU A 204 24.42 11.23 -2.34
N ASN A 205 25.03 12.41 -2.45
CA ASN A 205 25.07 13.20 -3.69
C ASN A 205 26.40 13.07 -4.46
N ARG A 206 27.29 12.17 -4.03
CA ARG A 206 28.63 11.94 -4.60
C ARG A 206 29.44 13.22 -4.77
N LEU A 207 29.60 14.00 -3.70
CA LEU A 207 30.40 15.22 -3.72
C LEU A 207 31.82 14.93 -3.21
N PRO A 208 32.87 15.33 -3.94
CA PRO A 208 34.22 15.35 -3.38
C PRO A 208 34.25 16.16 -2.08
N CYS A 209 34.94 15.64 -1.07
CA CYS A 209 35.02 16.26 0.24
C CYS A 209 36.34 17.02 0.39
N ILE A 210 36.29 18.25 0.88
CA ILE A 210 37.44 19.07 1.24
C ILE A 210 37.36 19.39 2.73
N TYR A 211 38.28 18.84 3.52
CA TYR A 211 38.38 19.06 4.96
C TYR A 211 39.45 20.12 5.25
N LEU A 212 39.04 21.30 5.72
CA LEU A 212 39.97 22.33 6.21
C LEU A 212 40.15 22.13 7.72
N VAL A 213 41.17 21.36 8.08
CA VAL A 213 41.39 20.82 9.43
C VAL A 213 42.17 21.81 10.28
N ASP A 214 41.58 22.22 11.40
CA ASP A 214 42.15 23.15 12.36
C ASP A 214 41.48 22.98 13.73
N SER A 215 41.77 21.86 14.40
CA SER A 215 41.03 21.41 15.59
C SER A 215 41.95 20.93 16.71
N GLY A 216 41.72 21.46 17.92
CA GLY A 216 42.40 21.03 19.14
C GLY A 216 42.01 19.65 19.68
N GLY A 217 41.12 18.89 19.01
CA GLY A 217 40.67 17.57 19.43
C GLY A 217 39.21 17.53 19.90
N ALA A 218 38.85 16.55 20.74
CA ALA A 218 37.51 16.44 21.30
C ALA A 218 37.29 17.37 22.52
N ASN A 219 36.06 17.83 22.74
CA ASN A 219 35.69 18.46 23.99
C ASN A 219 35.67 17.40 25.11
N LEU A 220 36.67 17.43 25.98
CA LEU A 220 36.86 16.42 27.02
C LEU A 220 35.71 16.34 28.06
N PRO A 221 35.11 17.46 28.52
CA PRO A 221 33.95 17.39 29.40
C PRO A 221 32.76 16.61 28.81
N HIS A 222 32.56 16.67 27.50
CA HIS A 222 31.49 15.97 26.78
C HIS A 222 31.96 14.68 26.09
N GLN A 223 33.10 14.10 26.48
CA GLN A 223 33.69 12.96 25.76
C GLN A 223 32.75 11.75 25.60
N ALA A 224 31.88 11.49 26.57
CA ALA A 224 30.93 10.38 26.54
C ALA A 224 29.92 10.51 25.39
N ASP A 225 29.59 11.74 25.00
CA ASP A 225 28.67 12.08 23.91
C ASP A 225 29.41 12.43 22.60
N VAL A 226 30.74 12.22 22.57
CA VAL A 226 31.61 12.54 21.44
C VAL A 226 32.38 11.32 20.94
N PHE A 227 32.68 10.33 21.77
CA PHE A 227 33.62 9.24 21.43
C PHE A 227 32.97 7.86 21.14
N PRO A 228 32.15 7.26 22.04
CA PRO A 228 31.94 5.81 22.01
C PRO A 228 30.89 5.26 21.04
N ASP A 229 29.82 6.00 20.72
CA ASP A 229 28.63 5.46 20.04
C ASP A 229 28.75 5.45 18.49
N VAL A 230 27.85 4.76 17.81
CA VAL A 230 27.87 4.53 16.35
C VAL A 230 27.91 5.81 15.51
N ASN A 231 27.33 6.90 16.03
CA ASN A 231 27.29 8.22 15.38
C ASN A 231 28.19 9.24 16.09
N HIS A 232 29.22 8.77 16.80
CA HIS A 232 30.23 9.60 17.43
C HIS A 232 31.48 9.75 16.54
N PHE A 233 32.53 10.38 17.06
CA PHE A 233 33.67 10.89 16.29
C PHE A 233 34.34 9.86 15.38
N GLY A 234 34.44 8.59 15.82
CA GLY A 234 35.00 7.50 15.00
C GLY A 234 34.25 7.23 13.69
N ARG A 235 32.97 7.62 13.60
CA ARG A 235 32.15 7.45 12.38
C ARG A 235 32.63 8.33 11.23
N ILE A 236 33.33 9.43 11.52
CA ILE A 236 33.93 10.32 10.51
C ILE A 236 34.92 9.53 9.65
N PHE A 237 35.81 8.77 10.29
CA PHE A 237 36.85 7.97 9.61
C PHE A 237 36.25 6.80 8.84
N TYR A 238 35.26 6.13 9.42
CA TYR A 238 34.50 5.07 8.75
C TYR A 238 33.88 5.59 7.44
N ASN A 239 33.20 6.74 7.50
CA ASN A 239 32.58 7.35 6.33
C ASN A 239 33.63 7.80 5.30
N GLN A 240 34.75 8.40 5.72
CA GLN A 240 35.86 8.77 4.82
C GLN A 240 36.38 7.56 4.03
N ALA A 241 36.72 6.47 4.73
CA ALA A 241 37.22 5.26 4.08
C ALA A 241 36.19 4.65 3.11
N ARG A 242 34.91 4.63 3.49
CA ARG A 242 33.83 4.13 2.63
C ARG A 242 33.61 5.00 1.41
N MET A 243 33.62 6.33 1.56
CA MET A 243 33.47 7.27 0.45
C MET A 243 34.65 7.20 -0.52
N SER A 244 35.89 7.15 -0.02
CA SER A 244 37.08 6.91 -0.85
C SER A 244 36.94 5.58 -1.63
N GLY A 245 36.57 4.49 -0.96
CA GLY A 245 36.29 3.20 -1.61
C GLY A 245 35.11 3.20 -2.60
N MET A 246 34.22 4.19 -2.53
CA MET A 246 33.13 4.43 -3.51
C MET A 246 33.58 5.31 -4.69
N GLY A 247 34.84 5.76 -4.70
CA GLY A 247 35.39 6.70 -5.67
C GLY A 247 34.91 8.14 -5.46
N ILE A 248 34.60 8.53 -4.22
CA ILE A 248 34.30 9.93 -3.86
C ILE A 248 35.56 10.52 -3.21
N PRO A 249 36.28 11.43 -3.89
CA PRO A 249 37.58 11.91 -3.43
C PRO A 249 37.51 12.62 -2.08
N GLN A 250 38.48 12.33 -1.22
CA GLN A 250 38.68 12.92 0.10
C GLN A 250 39.97 13.74 0.10
N ILE A 251 39.88 15.06 0.26
CA ILE A 251 41.03 15.97 0.31
C ILE A 251 41.10 16.62 1.68
N SER A 252 42.25 16.56 2.33
CA SER A 252 42.48 17.24 3.62
C SER A 252 43.51 18.35 3.49
N VAL A 253 43.24 19.46 4.17
CA VAL A 253 44.15 20.61 4.29
C VAL A 253 44.34 20.89 5.78
N VAL A 254 45.50 20.52 6.32
CA VAL A 254 45.85 20.69 7.73
C VAL A 254 46.47 22.06 7.93
N MET A 255 45.66 22.96 8.47
CA MET A 255 45.98 24.39 8.65
C MET A 255 46.16 24.75 10.13
N GLY A 256 46.38 23.75 10.98
CA GLY A 256 46.53 23.93 12.42
C GLY A 256 46.70 22.60 13.16
N PRO A 257 46.43 22.56 14.48
CA PRO A 257 46.47 21.33 15.25
C PRO A 257 45.51 20.26 14.69
N CYS A 258 45.96 19.02 14.71
CA CYS A 258 45.22 17.83 14.31
C CYS A 258 45.65 16.66 15.22
N THR A 259 45.10 16.62 16.44
CA THR A 259 45.59 15.75 17.51
C THR A 259 44.68 14.54 17.77
N ALA A 260 45.28 13.46 18.29
CA ALA A 260 44.61 12.23 18.72
C ALA A 260 43.75 11.64 17.62
N GLY A 261 42.46 11.36 17.88
CA GLY A 261 41.57 10.81 16.86
C GLY A 261 41.50 11.69 15.60
N GLY A 262 41.61 13.02 15.75
CA GLY A 262 41.52 13.94 14.62
C GLY A 262 42.61 13.73 13.57
N ALA A 263 43.76 13.18 13.96
CA ALA A 263 44.87 12.85 13.07
C ALA A 263 44.48 11.91 11.93
N TYR A 264 43.44 11.09 12.12
CA TYR A 264 42.96 10.19 11.07
C TYR A 264 42.22 10.90 9.93
N ILE A 265 41.75 12.14 10.10
CA ILE A 265 41.12 12.90 9.01
C ILE A 265 42.10 13.08 7.83
N PRO A 266 43.30 13.65 8.02
CA PRO A 266 44.30 13.72 6.96
C PRO A 266 44.89 12.36 6.63
N SER A 267 45.19 11.50 7.62
CA SER A 267 45.81 10.19 7.34
C SER A 267 44.92 9.22 6.54
N MET A 268 43.61 9.45 6.47
CA MET A 268 42.65 8.65 5.69
C MET A 268 42.03 9.41 4.52
N SER A 269 42.59 10.56 4.16
CA SER A 269 42.24 11.27 2.93
C SER A 269 43.07 10.76 1.75
N ASP A 270 42.55 10.90 0.52
CA ASP A 270 43.23 10.46 -0.70
C ASP A 270 44.41 11.38 -1.05
N GLU A 271 44.26 12.68 -0.80
CA GLU A 271 45.33 13.68 -0.88
C GLU A 271 45.31 14.57 0.38
N SER A 272 46.47 14.78 0.99
CA SER A 272 46.67 15.52 2.22
C SER A 272 47.71 16.63 2.07
N ILE A 273 47.29 17.86 2.36
CA ILE A 273 48.10 19.07 2.32
C ILE A 273 48.32 19.55 3.75
N ILE A 274 49.55 19.95 4.11
CA ILE A 274 49.87 20.48 5.44
C ILE A 274 50.62 21.82 5.32
N VAL A 275 50.26 22.79 6.16
CA VAL A 275 50.95 24.09 6.23
C VAL A 275 52.19 23.98 7.12
N GLU A 276 53.35 24.34 6.58
CA GLU A 276 54.65 24.33 7.27
C GLU A 276 54.62 25.22 8.52
N ASN A 277 55.22 24.77 9.64
CA ASN A 277 55.29 25.50 10.91
C ASN A 277 53.91 25.92 11.51
N GLN A 278 52.83 25.31 11.06
CA GLN A 278 51.46 25.66 11.46
C GLN A 278 50.56 24.44 11.63
N GLY A 279 50.57 23.55 10.64
CA GLY A 279 49.86 22.28 10.67
C GLY A 279 50.62 21.26 11.52
N HIS A 280 49.91 20.54 12.39
CA HIS A 280 50.53 19.52 13.25
C HIS A 280 49.64 18.29 13.35
N ILE A 281 50.15 17.10 13.02
CA ILE A 281 49.42 15.84 13.08
C ILE A 281 50.09 14.91 14.09
N PHE A 282 49.38 14.43 15.11
CA PHE A 282 49.92 13.41 16.02
C PHE A 282 48.82 12.70 16.79
N LEU A 283 49.02 11.42 17.12
CA LEU A 283 48.10 10.64 17.95
C LEU A 283 48.15 11.05 19.43
N ALA A 284 49.31 11.50 19.89
CA ALA A 284 49.51 12.04 21.23
C ALA A 284 50.30 13.34 21.09
N GLY A 285 49.74 14.47 21.51
CA GLY A 285 50.47 15.74 21.49
C GLY A 285 51.60 15.78 22.51
N PRO A 286 52.49 16.79 22.44
CA PRO A 286 53.63 16.91 23.35
C PRO A 286 53.31 16.78 24.85
N PRO A 287 52.18 17.33 25.37
CA PRO A 287 51.82 17.13 26.78
C PRO A 287 51.59 15.65 27.14
N LEU A 288 50.97 14.88 26.23
CA LEU A 288 50.66 13.48 26.46
C LEU A 288 51.90 12.58 26.27
N VAL A 289 52.76 12.88 25.30
CA VAL A 289 54.05 12.19 25.11
C VAL A 289 54.94 12.37 26.34
N LYS A 290 55.05 13.61 26.85
CA LYS A 290 55.78 13.89 28.08
C LYS A 290 55.20 13.16 29.29
N ALA A 291 53.88 13.11 29.41
CA ALA A 291 53.22 12.41 30.51
C ALA A 291 53.40 10.88 30.44
N ALA A 292 53.40 10.30 29.23
CA ALA A 292 53.47 8.85 29.04
C ALA A 292 54.92 8.30 29.04
N THR A 293 55.88 9.07 28.53
CA THR A 293 57.25 8.57 28.26
C THR A 293 58.36 9.41 28.90
N GLY A 294 58.04 10.63 29.35
CA GLY A 294 59.04 11.60 29.82
C GLY A 294 59.76 12.38 28.71
N GLU A 295 59.54 12.05 27.44
CA GLU A 295 60.14 12.74 26.29
C GLU A 295 59.62 14.18 26.18
N VAL A 296 60.54 15.14 25.98
CA VAL A 296 60.21 16.54 25.76
C VAL A 296 60.53 16.87 24.31
N VAL A 297 59.49 17.00 23.51
CA VAL A 297 59.55 17.25 22.06
C VAL A 297 58.63 18.43 21.72
N SER A 298 59.00 19.24 20.73
CA SER A 298 58.14 20.32 20.25
C SER A 298 56.98 19.78 19.39
N ALA A 299 55.93 20.57 19.15
CA ALA A 299 54.85 20.13 18.27
C ALA A 299 55.33 19.94 16.81
N GLU A 300 56.23 20.81 16.33
CA GLU A 300 56.78 20.73 14.97
C GLU A 300 57.69 19.51 14.81
N ASP A 301 58.55 19.22 15.80
CA ASP A 301 59.44 18.05 15.75
C ASP A 301 58.69 16.73 15.90
N LEU A 302 57.55 16.72 16.59
CA LEU A 302 56.75 15.52 16.81
C LEU A 302 55.87 15.16 15.60
N GLY A 303 55.34 16.17 14.91
CA GLY A 303 54.29 15.97 13.89
C GLY A 303 54.06 17.17 12.98
N GLY A 304 55.10 17.96 12.72
CA GLY A 304 55.03 19.14 11.85
C GLY A 304 54.98 18.83 10.35
N GLY A 305 54.88 19.89 9.55
CA GLY A 305 54.69 19.79 8.10
C GLY A 305 55.83 19.06 7.38
N LYS A 306 57.08 19.38 7.74
CA LYS A 306 58.28 18.73 7.14
C LYS A 306 58.37 17.26 7.50
N LEU A 307 58.15 16.91 8.77
CA LEU A 307 58.20 15.52 9.21
C LEU A 307 57.17 14.65 8.44
N HIS A 308 55.97 15.18 8.21
CA HIS A 308 54.95 14.42 7.48
C HIS A 308 55.15 14.39 5.97
N SER A 309 55.74 15.42 5.37
CA SER A 309 55.95 15.49 3.93
C SER A 309 57.27 14.86 3.45
N GLU A 310 58.30 14.84 4.29
CA GLU A 310 59.66 14.40 3.89
C GLU A 310 60.07 13.07 4.52
N VAL A 311 59.53 12.72 5.70
CA VAL A 311 60.00 11.56 6.47
C VAL A 311 58.93 10.47 6.55
N SER A 312 57.76 10.76 7.14
CA SER A 312 56.74 9.73 7.40
C SER A 312 55.81 9.47 6.22
N GLY A 313 55.62 10.43 5.31
CA GLY A 313 54.71 10.30 4.17
C GLY A 313 53.23 10.33 4.54
N VAL A 314 52.87 10.89 5.70
CA VAL A 314 51.46 11.06 6.11
C VAL A 314 50.76 12.15 5.27
N THR A 315 51.52 13.09 4.71
CA THR A 315 51.01 14.20 3.90
C THR A 315 51.74 14.25 2.56
N ASP A 316 51.02 14.61 1.51
CA ASP A 316 51.51 14.57 0.12
C ASP A 316 52.08 15.91 -0.35
N TYR A 317 51.61 17.02 0.23
CA TYR A 317 52.06 18.36 -0.14
C TYR A 317 52.33 19.24 1.08
N LEU A 318 53.50 19.89 1.06
CA LEU A 318 53.87 20.93 2.01
C LEU A 318 53.53 22.32 1.45
N ALA A 319 52.65 23.03 2.14
CA ALA A 319 52.28 24.42 1.84
C ALA A 319 53.05 25.39 2.73
N VAL A 320 53.30 26.62 2.26
CA VAL A 320 54.06 27.64 3.02
C VAL A 320 53.16 28.51 3.90
N ASP A 321 51.88 28.63 3.53
CA ASP A 321 50.85 29.36 4.26
C ASP A 321 49.45 28.84 3.86
N ASP A 322 48.41 29.41 4.49
CA ASP A 322 47.02 29.07 4.21
C ASP A 322 46.65 29.31 2.73
N ALA A 323 47.11 30.40 2.12
CA ALA A 323 46.77 30.75 0.75
C ALA A 323 47.34 29.73 -0.26
N HIS A 324 48.61 29.35 -0.09
CA HIS A 324 49.23 28.31 -0.90
C HIS A 324 48.53 26.97 -0.71
N ALA A 325 48.16 26.61 0.53
CA ALA A 325 47.45 25.37 0.79
C ALA A 325 46.10 25.27 0.05
N LEU A 326 45.36 26.38 -0.02
CA LEU A 326 44.11 26.43 -0.79
C LEU A 326 44.34 26.34 -2.30
N VAL A 327 45.42 26.92 -2.83
CA VAL A 327 45.81 26.75 -4.24
C VAL A 327 46.10 25.27 -4.55
N LEU A 328 46.80 24.57 -3.66
CA LEU A 328 47.06 23.14 -3.79
C LEU A 328 45.76 22.32 -3.73
N ALA A 329 44.85 22.64 -2.80
CA ALA A 329 43.56 21.96 -2.70
C ALA A 329 42.72 22.14 -3.96
N ARG A 330 42.69 23.36 -4.53
CA ARG A 330 42.08 23.64 -5.84
C ARG A 330 42.73 22.78 -6.93
N ARG A 331 44.07 22.74 -6.97
CA ARG A 331 44.81 21.92 -7.96
C ARG A 331 44.44 20.44 -7.87
N SER A 332 44.38 19.87 -6.67
CA SER A 332 43.95 18.47 -6.46
C SER A 332 42.54 18.24 -7.02
N ILE A 333 41.57 19.12 -6.74
CA ILE A 333 40.24 19.07 -7.37
C ILE A 333 40.31 19.13 -8.90
N GLY A 334 41.17 19.99 -9.45
CA GLY A 334 41.37 20.13 -10.90
C GLY A 334 41.91 18.86 -11.58
N ASN A 335 42.59 17.99 -10.83
CA ASN A 335 43.22 16.76 -11.32
C ASN A 335 42.36 15.50 -11.14
N LEU A 336 41.16 15.61 -10.55
CA LEU A 336 40.31 14.45 -10.23
C LEU A 336 39.79 13.68 -11.45
N ASN A 337 39.96 14.20 -12.67
CA ASN A 337 39.25 13.73 -13.86
C ASN A 337 37.73 13.62 -13.59
N TRP A 338 37.19 14.57 -12.81
CA TRP A 338 35.80 14.54 -12.40
C TRP A 338 34.92 14.89 -13.61
N HIS A 339 34.36 13.86 -14.27
CA HIS A 339 33.52 13.99 -15.46
C HIS A 339 32.51 15.13 -15.34
N ARG A 340 32.77 16.17 -16.12
CA ARG A 340 31.82 17.24 -16.42
C ARG A 340 30.87 16.67 -17.47
N ASN A 341 29.79 15.99 -17.07
CA ASN A 341 28.63 15.89 -17.97
C ASN A 341 27.97 17.28 -18.07
N GLN A 342 28.72 18.24 -18.60
CA GLN A 342 28.15 19.36 -19.32
C GLN A 342 28.28 18.95 -20.78
N THR A 343 27.15 18.54 -21.36
CA THR A 343 26.87 18.90 -22.75
C THR A 343 27.23 20.38 -22.88
N VAL A 344 28.38 20.64 -23.51
CA VAL A 344 28.82 21.98 -23.83
C VAL A 344 27.73 22.64 -24.67
N SER A 345 27.29 23.83 -24.24
CA SER A 345 26.60 24.83 -25.06
C SER A 345 25.09 24.68 -25.34
N VAL A 346 24.28 24.44 -24.32
CA VAL A 346 22.95 25.09 -24.26
C VAL A 346 22.77 25.59 -22.83
N LYS A 347 22.72 26.91 -22.59
CA LYS A 347 22.21 27.42 -21.31
C LYS A 347 20.82 26.79 -21.14
N PRO A 348 20.54 26.02 -20.07
CA PRO A 348 19.20 25.50 -19.88
C PRO A 348 18.23 26.69 -19.90
N THR A 349 17.37 26.72 -20.92
CA THR A 349 16.39 27.78 -21.08
C THR A 349 15.26 27.49 -20.10
N PHE A 350 15.34 28.07 -18.91
CA PHE A 350 14.24 28.08 -17.95
C PHE A 350 13.55 29.44 -17.96
N LYS A 351 12.26 29.46 -17.58
CA LYS A 351 11.49 30.70 -17.40
C LYS A 351 11.54 31.08 -15.92
N GLU A 352 11.74 32.35 -15.60
CA GLU A 352 11.54 32.80 -14.22
C GLU A 352 10.05 32.70 -13.82
N PRO A 353 9.73 32.60 -12.52
CA PRO A 353 8.35 32.69 -12.05
C PRO A 353 7.72 34.00 -12.50
N LEU A 354 6.41 34.00 -12.74
CA LEU A 354 5.66 35.19 -13.14
C LEU A 354 5.50 36.21 -12.00
N TYR A 355 5.63 35.76 -10.75
CA TYR A 355 5.44 36.57 -9.54
C TYR A 355 6.74 36.65 -8.74
N ASP A 356 6.99 37.79 -8.08
CA ASP A 356 8.23 38.02 -7.33
C ASP A 356 8.31 37.08 -6.11
N PRO A 357 9.37 36.27 -5.95
CA PRO A 357 9.59 35.46 -4.75
C PRO A 357 9.57 36.24 -3.43
N LYS A 358 9.88 37.55 -3.43
CA LYS A 358 9.81 38.41 -2.24
C LYS A 358 8.38 38.57 -1.70
N GLU A 359 7.37 38.35 -2.53
CA GLU A 359 5.98 38.42 -2.09
C GLU A 359 5.62 37.31 -1.10
N LEU A 360 6.40 36.22 -1.03
CA LEU A 360 6.21 35.15 -0.04
C LEU A 360 6.17 35.67 1.40
N ASN A 361 6.93 36.73 1.68
CA ASN A 361 6.97 37.35 3.00
C ASN A 361 5.61 37.94 3.41
N GLY A 362 4.80 38.41 2.46
CA GLY A 362 3.43 38.88 2.73
C GLY A 362 2.34 37.82 2.62
N ILE A 363 2.65 36.61 2.15
CA ILE A 363 1.65 35.57 1.90
C ILE A 363 1.46 34.66 3.12
N VAL A 364 2.55 34.25 3.78
CA VAL A 364 2.51 33.19 4.78
C VAL A 364 2.36 33.72 6.22
N GLY A 365 2.95 34.88 6.53
CA GLY A 365 2.89 35.49 7.88
C GLY A 365 3.44 34.60 9.00
N THR A 366 3.27 35.02 10.26
CA THR A 366 3.73 34.24 11.43
C THR A 366 2.61 33.51 12.17
N ASN A 367 1.35 33.89 11.92
CA ASN A 367 0.19 33.23 12.47
C ASN A 367 -0.14 31.91 11.73
N LEU A 368 0.51 30.83 12.17
CA LEU A 368 0.34 29.48 11.59
C LEU A 368 -1.03 28.84 11.79
N ARG A 369 -1.98 29.50 12.48
CA ARG A 369 -3.38 29.06 12.55
C ARG A 369 -4.17 29.45 11.30
N LYS A 370 -3.71 30.47 10.55
CA LYS A 370 -4.26 30.82 9.24
C LYS A 370 -3.76 29.80 8.22
N GLN A 371 -4.64 29.40 7.31
CA GLN A 371 -4.27 28.51 6.21
C GLN A 371 -3.31 29.23 5.26
N ILE A 372 -2.17 28.59 4.98
CA ILE A 372 -1.24 29.07 3.97
C ILE A 372 -1.79 28.73 2.57
N PRO A 373 -1.98 29.71 1.66
CA PRO A 373 -2.39 29.44 0.28
C PRO A 373 -1.22 28.80 -0.49
N ILE A 374 -1.10 27.48 -0.42
CA ILE A 374 0.11 26.77 -0.87
C ILE A 374 0.40 26.92 -2.36
N HIS A 375 -0.64 27.08 -3.20
CA HIS A 375 -0.48 27.36 -4.63
C HIS A 375 0.27 28.68 -4.88
N GLU A 376 0.09 29.70 -4.03
CA GLU A 376 0.80 30.97 -4.13
C GLU A 376 2.30 30.81 -3.80
N VAL A 377 2.64 29.86 -2.92
CA VAL A 377 4.03 29.48 -2.65
C VAL A 377 4.64 28.79 -3.88
N ILE A 378 3.93 27.79 -4.43
CA ILE A 378 4.36 27.05 -5.62
C ILE A 378 4.58 28.00 -6.80
N ALA A 379 3.65 28.93 -7.04
CA ALA A 379 3.71 29.88 -8.14
C ALA A 379 4.96 30.78 -8.14
N ARG A 380 5.58 31.00 -6.97
CA ARG A 380 6.77 31.84 -6.80
C ARG A 380 8.09 31.06 -6.78
N ILE A 381 8.04 29.73 -6.79
CA ILE A 381 9.24 28.88 -6.79
C ILE A 381 9.45 28.10 -8.10
N VAL A 382 8.39 27.87 -8.89
CA VAL A 382 8.46 27.08 -10.14
C VAL A 382 8.62 27.95 -11.39
N ASP A 383 9.24 27.38 -12.42
CA ASP A 383 9.52 28.06 -13.68
C ASP A 383 8.21 28.47 -14.39
N GLY A 384 8.13 29.74 -14.80
CA GLY A 384 6.95 30.32 -15.46
C GLY A 384 5.66 30.25 -14.64
N SER A 385 5.74 30.03 -13.31
CA SER A 385 4.60 29.77 -12.43
C SER A 385 3.67 28.65 -12.95
N SER A 386 4.25 27.70 -13.70
CA SER A 386 3.53 26.60 -14.33
C SER A 386 3.56 25.35 -13.45
N PHE A 387 2.38 24.92 -13.02
CA PHE A 387 2.17 23.76 -12.17
C PHE A 387 1.07 22.86 -12.73
N SER A 388 1.45 21.66 -13.15
CA SER A 388 0.51 20.65 -13.63
C SER A 388 -0.04 19.86 -12.45
N GLU A 389 -1.11 20.36 -11.83
CA GLU A 389 -1.69 19.77 -10.63
C GLU A 389 -2.27 18.36 -10.90
N PHE A 390 -1.89 17.41 -10.06
CA PHE A 390 -2.37 16.03 -10.07
C PHE A 390 -3.52 15.86 -9.08
N LYS A 391 -4.62 15.25 -9.52
CA LYS A 391 -5.83 15.03 -8.70
C LYS A 391 -6.27 16.29 -7.93
N PRO A 392 -6.50 17.46 -8.59
CA PRO A 392 -6.91 18.69 -7.89
C PRO A 392 -8.22 18.53 -7.11
N LEU A 393 -9.12 17.65 -7.58
CA LEU A 393 -10.47 17.44 -7.00
C LEU A 393 -10.54 16.28 -5.98
N TYR A 394 -9.44 15.63 -5.63
CA TYR A 394 -9.41 14.50 -4.70
C TYR A 394 -8.31 14.70 -3.66
N GLY A 395 -8.63 14.54 -2.36
CA GLY A 395 -7.67 14.78 -1.28
C GLY A 395 -7.05 16.19 -1.34
N SER A 396 -7.89 17.23 -1.46
CA SER A 396 -7.49 18.62 -1.74
C SER A 396 -6.66 19.27 -0.63
N THR A 397 -6.60 18.68 0.57
CA THR A 397 -5.71 19.12 1.65
C THR A 397 -4.25 18.70 1.44
N LEU A 398 -3.96 17.90 0.41
CA LEU A 398 -2.62 17.65 -0.09
C LEU A 398 -2.54 17.98 -1.59
N VAL A 399 -1.86 19.08 -1.91
CA VAL A 399 -1.61 19.50 -3.29
C VAL A 399 -0.43 18.72 -3.83
N THR A 400 -0.61 18.09 -5.00
CA THR A 400 0.48 17.38 -5.68
C THR A 400 0.48 17.73 -7.15
N GLY A 401 1.65 17.74 -7.80
CA GLY A 401 1.72 18.07 -9.21
C GLY A 401 3.15 18.22 -9.73
N PHE A 402 3.27 18.31 -11.04
CA PHE A 402 4.57 18.40 -11.73
C PHE A 402 4.89 19.86 -12.07
N ALA A 403 6.17 20.22 -11.94
CA ALA A 403 6.69 21.51 -12.32
C ALA A 403 8.15 21.40 -12.79
N THR A 404 8.76 22.54 -13.10
CA THR A 404 10.20 22.65 -13.31
C THR A 404 10.78 23.73 -12.42
N ILE A 405 12.02 23.55 -11.95
CA ILE A 405 12.80 24.55 -11.21
C ILE A 405 14.19 24.62 -11.82
N TYR A 406 14.56 25.77 -12.38
CA TYR A 406 15.80 25.95 -13.16
C TYR A 406 15.94 24.89 -14.28
N GLY A 407 14.82 24.51 -14.89
CA GLY A 407 14.75 23.50 -15.95
C GLY A 407 14.76 22.05 -15.46
N HIS A 408 14.97 21.78 -14.16
CA HIS A 408 14.88 20.44 -13.61
C HIS A 408 13.41 20.04 -13.40
N PRO A 409 12.94 18.90 -13.93
CA PRO A 409 11.61 18.40 -13.65
C PRO A 409 11.49 17.98 -12.18
N VAL A 410 10.40 18.36 -11.53
CA VAL A 410 10.15 18.07 -10.11
C VAL A 410 8.70 17.68 -9.88
N GLY A 411 8.49 16.79 -8.92
CA GLY A 411 7.19 16.49 -8.33
C GLY A 411 7.05 17.21 -7.00
N ILE A 412 6.02 18.02 -6.83
CA ILE A 412 5.77 18.77 -5.59
C ILE A 412 4.66 18.08 -4.80
N VAL A 413 4.87 17.93 -3.49
CA VAL A 413 3.89 17.44 -2.51
C VAL A 413 3.78 18.48 -1.40
N ALA A 414 2.63 19.14 -1.29
CA ALA A 414 2.51 20.36 -0.49
C ALA A 414 1.21 20.35 0.33
N ASN A 415 1.30 20.64 1.62
CA ASN A 415 0.11 20.65 2.49
C ASN A 415 -0.77 21.87 2.22
N ASN A 416 -2.08 21.65 2.23
CA ASN A 416 -3.11 22.68 2.16
C ASN A 416 -4.18 22.46 3.25
N GLY A 417 -3.78 21.87 4.38
CA GLY A 417 -4.66 21.47 5.47
C GLY A 417 -4.19 20.17 6.14
N ILE A 418 -5.05 19.61 7.01
CA ILE A 418 -4.81 18.31 7.68
C ILE A 418 -4.85 17.15 6.69
N LEU A 419 -4.14 16.06 6.99
CA LEU A 419 -4.13 14.87 6.15
C LEU A 419 -5.34 13.96 6.44
N PHE A 420 -6.13 13.71 5.40
CA PHE A 420 -7.18 12.68 5.38
C PHE A 420 -6.70 11.41 4.67
N SER A 421 -7.45 10.31 4.78
CA SER A 421 -7.20 9.05 4.06
C SER A 421 -6.97 9.26 2.55
N GLU A 422 -7.83 10.06 1.91
CA GLU A 422 -7.77 10.39 0.49
C GLU A 422 -6.49 11.15 0.14
N SER A 423 -6.05 12.02 1.04
CA SER A 423 -4.82 12.81 0.89
C SER A 423 -3.59 11.91 0.95
N SER A 424 -3.57 10.96 1.90
CA SER A 424 -2.49 9.98 1.99
C SER A 424 -2.43 9.04 0.79
N LEU A 425 -3.58 8.58 0.28
CA LEU A 425 -3.65 7.76 -0.92
C LEU A 425 -3.20 8.54 -2.17
N LYS A 426 -3.61 9.81 -2.30
CA LYS A 426 -3.13 10.72 -3.35
C LYS A 426 -1.62 10.91 -3.28
N GLY A 427 -1.08 11.21 -2.11
CA GLY A 427 0.34 11.40 -1.89
C GLY A 427 1.16 10.15 -2.20
N ALA A 428 0.71 8.98 -1.72
CA ALA A 428 1.37 7.69 -2.00
C ALA A 428 1.44 7.41 -3.51
N HIS A 429 0.31 7.54 -4.23
CA HIS A 429 0.26 7.35 -5.67
C HIS A 429 1.17 8.37 -6.40
N PHE A 430 1.14 9.64 -6.01
CA PHE A 430 1.97 10.65 -6.66
C PHE A 430 3.47 10.41 -6.44
N VAL A 431 3.88 10.02 -5.23
CA VAL A 431 5.27 9.63 -4.93
C VAL A 431 5.69 8.42 -5.76
N GLN A 432 4.83 7.41 -5.91
CA GLN A 432 5.09 6.27 -6.79
C GLN A 432 5.24 6.67 -8.26
N LEU A 433 4.42 7.61 -8.75
CA LEU A 433 4.56 8.15 -10.11
C LEU A 433 5.90 8.86 -10.31
N CYS A 434 6.34 9.66 -9.34
CA CYS A 434 7.64 10.32 -9.40
C CYS A 434 8.79 9.31 -9.36
N GLY A 435 8.70 8.31 -8.47
CA GLY A 435 9.65 7.19 -8.41
C GLY A 435 9.77 6.43 -9.74
N LYS A 436 8.63 6.09 -10.36
CA LYS A 436 8.60 5.40 -11.67
C LYS A 436 9.20 6.24 -12.79
N ARG A 437 9.03 7.57 -12.74
CA ARG A 437 9.51 8.50 -13.76
C ARG A 437 10.90 9.07 -13.46
N GLN A 438 11.51 8.67 -12.35
CA GLN A 438 12.79 9.21 -11.86
C GLN A 438 12.78 10.74 -11.72
N ILE A 439 11.67 11.27 -11.19
CA ILE A 439 11.48 12.70 -10.97
C ILE A 439 11.77 13.02 -9.49
N PRO A 440 12.71 13.94 -9.19
CA PRO A 440 12.94 14.44 -7.83
C PRO A 440 11.68 14.97 -7.16
N LEU A 441 11.57 14.76 -5.84
CA LEU A 441 10.42 15.17 -5.03
C LEU A 441 10.76 16.39 -4.16
N ILE A 442 9.83 17.34 -4.10
CA ILE A 442 9.88 18.51 -3.20
C ILE A 442 8.67 18.47 -2.27
N PHE A 443 8.93 18.44 -0.97
CA PHE A 443 7.92 18.48 0.08
C PHE A 443 7.84 19.88 0.68
N LEU A 444 6.65 20.50 0.64
CA LEU A 444 6.39 21.78 1.32
C LEU A 444 5.51 21.51 2.54
N GLN A 445 6.11 21.58 3.74
CA GLN A 445 5.43 21.19 4.98
C GLN A 445 4.70 22.37 5.62
N HIS A 446 3.39 22.21 5.75
CA HIS A 446 2.51 23.02 6.60
C HIS A 446 1.39 22.12 7.13
N ILE A 447 1.74 21.28 8.11
CA ILE A 447 0.91 20.18 8.57
C ILE A 447 0.80 20.16 10.10
N SER A 448 -0.43 20.20 10.59
CA SER A 448 -0.75 20.05 12.01
C SER A 448 -1.02 18.59 12.43
N GLY A 449 -1.17 17.68 11.46
CA GLY A 449 -1.36 16.25 11.71
C GLY A 449 -2.39 15.60 10.77
N PHE A 450 -2.81 14.39 11.13
CA PHE A 450 -3.88 13.67 10.45
C PHE A 450 -5.25 14.00 11.06
N MET A 451 -6.32 13.78 10.31
CA MET A 451 -7.67 13.80 10.87
C MET A 451 -7.79 12.75 11.99
N VAL A 452 -8.52 13.09 13.05
CA VAL A 452 -8.76 12.20 14.20
C VAL A 452 -10.25 11.94 14.38
N GLY A 453 -10.61 10.82 15.01
CA GLY A 453 -11.99 10.47 15.33
C GLY A 453 -12.37 9.07 14.85
N GLN A 454 -13.45 8.54 15.41
CA GLN A 454 -13.87 7.15 15.18
C GLN A 454 -14.08 6.83 13.70
N ASP A 455 -14.68 7.75 12.92
CA ASP A 455 -14.94 7.54 11.49
C ASP A 455 -13.65 7.54 10.66
N ALA A 456 -12.67 8.37 11.02
CA ALA A 456 -11.37 8.38 10.36
C ALA A 456 -10.63 7.05 10.61
N GLU A 457 -10.67 6.55 11.85
CA GLU A 457 -10.07 5.26 12.22
C GLU A 457 -10.76 4.08 11.53
N LYS A 458 -12.11 4.03 11.56
CA LYS A 458 -12.90 3.01 10.84
C LYS A 458 -12.62 3.05 9.33
N GLY A 459 -12.49 4.24 8.74
CA GLY A 459 -12.10 4.45 7.35
C GLY A 459 -10.66 4.05 7.03
N GLY A 460 -9.87 3.67 8.04
CA GLY A 460 -8.51 3.17 7.90
C GLY A 460 -7.47 4.27 7.67
N ILE A 461 -7.63 5.44 8.30
CA ILE A 461 -6.65 6.53 8.21
C ILE A 461 -5.24 6.08 8.56
N ALA A 462 -5.07 5.20 9.55
CA ALA A 462 -3.77 4.63 9.90
C ALA A 462 -3.14 3.82 8.75
N LYS A 463 -3.90 2.90 8.11
CA LYS A 463 -3.38 2.12 6.96
C LYS A 463 -3.16 2.97 5.72
N ASN A 464 -3.87 4.08 5.55
CA ASN A 464 -3.73 4.96 4.40
C ASN A 464 -2.56 5.93 4.59
N GLY A 465 -2.39 6.49 5.79
CA GLY A 465 -1.19 7.21 6.20
C GLY A 465 0.06 6.35 6.09
N ALA A 466 -0.02 5.08 6.51
CA ALA A 466 1.08 4.13 6.34
C ALA A 466 1.51 3.96 4.88
N LYS A 467 0.58 3.99 3.91
CA LYS A 467 0.96 3.93 2.48
C LYS A 467 1.78 5.16 2.05
N LEU A 468 1.39 6.36 2.48
CA LEU A 468 2.17 7.56 2.20
C LEU A 468 3.58 7.44 2.79
N VAL A 469 3.68 7.03 4.06
CA VAL A 469 4.96 6.84 4.74
C VAL A 469 5.81 5.78 4.04
N THR A 470 5.24 4.63 3.68
CA THR A 470 5.95 3.59 2.90
C THR A 470 6.45 4.14 1.56
N ALA A 471 5.64 4.91 0.83
CA ALA A 471 6.06 5.49 -0.43
C ALA A 471 7.23 6.48 -0.24
N VAL A 472 7.15 7.36 0.76
CA VAL A 472 8.21 8.34 1.08
C VAL A 472 9.50 7.66 1.54
N SER A 473 9.41 6.59 2.31
CA SER A 473 10.57 5.82 2.78
C SER A 473 11.27 5.08 1.64
N CYS A 474 10.50 4.45 0.74
CA CYS A 474 11.02 3.52 -0.25
C CYS A 474 11.35 4.14 -1.61
N VAL A 475 10.86 5.33 -1.91
CA VAL A 475 11.16 5.98 -3.20
C VAL A 475 12.65 6.34 -3.28
N ASP A 476 13.30 5.89 -4.35
CA ASP A 476 14.73 6.06 -4.60
C ASP A 476 14.99 7.18 -5.62
N VAL A 477 14.41 8.36 -5.35
CA VAL A 477 14.67 9.60 -6.09
C VAL A 477 15.17 10.67 -5.11
N PRO A 478 15.86 11.73 -5.56
CA PRO A 478 16.22 12.84 -4.69
C PRO A 478 14.97 13.48 -4.06
N LYS A 479 14.96 13.57 -2.72
CA LYS A 479 13.88 14.21 -1.94
C LYS A 479 14.41 15.48 -1.30
N PHE A 480 13.67 16.57 -1.41
CA PHE A 480 13.97 17.85 -0.77
C PHE A 480 12.78 18.28 0.07
N THR A 481 13.02 18.83 1.25
CA THR A 481 11.96 19.26 2.16
C THR A 481 12.15 20.73 2.54
N VAL A 482 11.09 21.51 2.48
CA VAL A 482 11.04 22.88 2.99
C VAL A 482 9.87 23.00 3.96
N VAL A 483 10.16 23.30 5.22
CA VAL A 483 9.13 23.54 6.23
C VAL A 483 8.73 25.01 6.15
N VAL A 484 7.55 25.28 5.58
CA VAL A 484 7.05 26.63 5.30
C VAL A 484 6.11 27.15 6.40
N GLY A 485 5.69 26.28 7.32
CA GLY A 485 4.85 26.62 8.47
C GLY A 485 4.97 25.59 9.59
N SER A 486 3.85 25.00 10.03
CA SER A 486 3.89 23.94 11.05
C SER A 486 4.35 22.61 10.48
N SER A 487 5.12 21.85 11.26
CA SER A 487 5.46 20.45 11.03
C SER A 487 5.21 19.67 12.33
N ALA A 488 3.99 19.16 12.50
CA ALA A 488 3.56 18.50 13.72
C ALA A 488 3.29 16.99 13.55
N GLY A 489 3.71 16.21 14.55
CA GLY A 489 3.33 14.80 14.75
C GLY A 489 3.56 13.91 13.54
N ALA A 490 2.61 13.00 13.28
CA ALA A 490 2.69 12.07 12.15
C ALA A 490 2.71 12.76 10.77
N GLY A 491 2.27 14.02 10.70
CA GLY A 491 2.36 14.83 9.47
C GLY A 491 3.80 15.06 9.02
N ASN A 492 4.73 15.29 9.97
CA ASN A 492 6.16 15.38 9.68
C ASN A 492 6.67 14.13 8.94
N TYR A 493 6.17 12.95 9.35
CA TYR A 493 6.60 11.68 8.79
C TYR A 493 6.12 11.47 7.36
N GLY A 494 4.81 11.67 7.13
CA GLY A 494 4.21 11.53 5.80
C GLY A 494 4.72 12.55 4.78
N MET A 495 5.30 13.66 5.24
CA MET A 495 5.81 14.74 4.38
C MET A 495 7.34 14.76 4.27
N CYS A 496 8.02 13.63 4.51
CA CYS A 496 9.47 13.50 4.37
C CYS A 496 10.27 14.40 5.34
N GLY A 497 9.93 14.36 6.63
CA GLY A 497 10.73 14.97 7.70
C GLY A 497 12.12 14.32 7.85
N ARG A 498 12.90 14.79 8.83
CA ARG A 498 14.34 14.46 8.99
C ARG A 498 14.66 12.96 8.96
N ALA A 499 13.80 12.13 9.56
CA ALA A 499 14.00 10.67 9.64
C ALA A 499 13.87 9.94 8.29
N TYR A 500 13.29 10.58 7.27
CA TYR A 500 13.03 9.99 5.95
C TYR A 500 14.11 10.33 4.91
N SER A 501 15.25 10.83 5.41
CA SER A 501 16.48 11.10 4.66
C SER A 501 16.27 11.94 3.38
N PRO A 502 15.65 13.15 3.48
CA PRO A 502 15.75 14.11 2.39
C PRO A 502 17.22 14.52 2.18
N ARG A 503 17.60 14.72 0.91
CA ARG A 503 18.94 15.17 0.54
C ARG A 503 19.28 16.49 1.22
N LEU A 504 18.32 17.41 1.25
CA LEU A 504 18.37 18.63 2.03
C LEU A 504 16.99 18.90 2.65
N LEU A 505 16.98 19.35 3.91
CA LEU A 505 15.79 19.84 4.60
C LEU A 505 16.05 21.26 5.10
N PHE A 506 15.25 22.23 4.68
CA PHE A 506 15.33 23.61 5.16
C PHE A 506 14.04 24.02 5.85
N THR A 507 14.13 25.04 6.70
CA THR A 507 13.02 25.55 7.49
C THR A 507 12.92 27.06 7.30
N TRP A 508 11.69 27.60 7.24
CA TRP A 508 11.48 29.05 7.21
C TRP A 508 11.54 29.67 8.62
N PRO A 509 11.78 30.99 8.75
CA PRO A 509 11.96 31.61 10.06
C PRO A 509 10.72 31.53 10.96
N ASN A 510 9.52 31.54 10.36
CA ASN A 510 8.24 31.44 11.05
C ASN A 510 7.82 30.00 11.39
N ALA A 511 8.51 29.00 10.85
CA ALA A 511 8.08 27.62 10.93
C ALA A 511 8.25 27.03 12.34
N LYS A 512 7.41 26.06 12.67
CA LYS A 512 7.40 25.39 13.98
C LYS A 512 7.38 23.88 13.84
N THR A 513 8.29 23.19 14.50
CA THR A 513 8.40 21.72 14.47
C THR A 513 8.23 21.15 15.85
N SER A 514 7.23 20.27 16.04
CA SER A 514 6.96 19.67 17.35
C SER A 514 6.24 18.33 17.23
N ILE A 515 6.17 17.58 18.34
CA ILE A 515 5.37 16.34 18.37
C ILE A 515 3.87 16.61 18.22
N MET A 516 3.38 17.72 18.78
CA MET A 516 2.03 18.25 18.60
C MET A 516 2.02 19.75 18.99
N GLY A 517 0.93 20.47 18.72
CA GLY A 517 0.84 21.89 19.07
C GLY A 517 0.94 22.12 20.59
N ALA A 518 1.59 23.22 21.02
CA ALA A 518 1.82 23.51 22.44
C ALA A 518 0.53 23.51 23.28
N GLU A 519 -0.55 24.06 22.72
CA GLU A 519 -1.87 24.06 23.34
C GLU A 519 -2.41 22.64 23.55
N GLN A 520 -2.37 21.81 22.51
CA GLN A 520 -2.83 20.42 22.56
C GLN A 520 -2.03 19.61 23.58
N LEU A 521 -0.70 19.72 23.57
CA LEU A 521 0.16 18.97 24.49
C LEU A 521 -0.07 19.39 25.95
N SER A 522 -0.18 20.70 26.20
CA SER A 522 -0.47 21.21 27.55
C SER A 522 -1.83 20.73 28.07
N SER A 523 -2.87 20.71 27.24
CA SER A 523 -4.20 20.22 27.61
C SER A 523 -4.20 18.71 27.89
N VAL A 524 -3.48 17.91 27.09
CA VAL A 524 -3.36 16.46 27.31
C VAL A 524 -2.61 16.18 28.62
N MET A 525 -1.49 16.88 28.88
CA MET A 525 -0.73 16.70 30.12
C MET A 525 -1.52 17.11 31.38
N ALA A 526 -2.34 18.16 31.29
CA ALA A 526 -3.26 18.54 32.35
C ALA A 526 -4.33 17.46 32.59
N ALA A 527 -4.89 16.86 31.54
CA ALA A 527 -5.89 15.81 31.65
C ALA A 527 -5.36 14.50 32.28
N VAL A 528 -4.07 14.19 32.11
CA VAL A 528 -3.41 13.02 32.72
C VAL A 528 -2.76 13.30 34.08
N GLY A 529 -3.05 14.45 34.69
CA GLY A 529 -2.70 14.75 36.09
C GLY A 529 -1.32 15.40 36.33
N LYS A 530 -0.65 15.92 35.29
CA LYS A 530 0.60 16.70 35.44
C LYS A 530 0.39 18.12 34.89
N SER A 531 -0.20 19.01 35.69
CA SER A 531 -0.32 20.42 35.32
C SER A 531 0.99 21.15 35.65
N ASP A 532 1.75 21.50 34.63
CA ASP A 532 2.90 22.39 34.72
C ASP A 532 2.55 23.71 33.98
N PRO A 533 2.42 24.84 34.70
CA PRO A 533 2.10 26.14 34.11
C PRO A 533 3.11 26.61 33.05
N GLU A 534 4.38 26.21 33.15
CA GLU A 534 5.46 26.63 32.26
C GLU A 534 5.59 25.73 31.02
N LEU A 535 4.92 24.57 31.02
CA LEU A 535 5.00 23.59 29.93
C LEU A 535 4.64 24.19 28.58
N ARG A 536 3.59 25.01 28.49
CA ARG A 536 3.18 25.64 27.23
C ARG A 536 4.28 26.53 26.66
N SER A 537 4.90 27.37 27.51
CA SER A 537 5.97 28.27 27.08
C SER A 537 7.21 27.51 26.64
N ARG A 538 7.56 26.44 27.37
CA ARG A 538 8.70 25.59 27.04
C ARG A 538 8.49 24.89 25.69
N ILE A 539 7.33 24.27 25.44
CA ILE A 539 7.03 23.62 24.15
C ILE A 539 7.06 24.63 23.01
N GLU A 540 6.57 25.84 23.24
CA GLU A 540 6.58 26.89 22.23
C GLU A 540 8.02 27.21 21.81
N HIS A 541 8.92 27.43 22.79
CA HIS A 541 10.35 27.66 22.53
C HIS A 541 11.03 26.45 21.86
N GLU A 542 10.77 25.23 22.34
CA GLU A 542 11.31 23.99 21.75
C GLU A 542 10.83 23.75 20.31
N SER A 543 9.73 24.40 19.90
CA SER A 543 9.18 24.29 18.55
C SER A 543 9.76 25.30 17.56
N GLU A 544 10.47 26.32 18.02
CA GLU A 544 11.01 27.40 17.18
C GLU A 544 12.04 26.87 16.16
N ALA A 545 12.09 27.49 14.98
CA ALA A 545 13.05 27.14 13.93
C ALA A 545 14.50 27.21 14.41
N THR A 546 14.84 28.21 15.23
CA THR A 546 16.17 28.39 15.84
C THR A 546 16.54 27.22 16.75
N PHE A 547 15.61 26.76 17.59
CA PHE A 547 15.82 25.63 18.51
C PHE A 547 16.10 24.33 17.74
N GLY A 548 15.32 24.06 16.69
CA GLY A 548 15.47 22.87 15.84
C GLY A 548 16.75 22.91 15.01
N SER A 549 17.06 24.05 14.39
CA SER A 549 18.27 24.22 13.58
C SER A 549 19.55 24.14 14.42
N ALA A 550 19.51 24.64 15.66
CA ALA A 550 20.61 24.48 16.62
C ALA A 550 20.96 23.01 16.92
N ARG A 551 19.99 22.11 16.76
CA ARG A 551 20.10 20.66 17.01
C ARG A 551 20.13 19.83 15.73
N LEU A 552 20.25 20.46 14.56
CA LEU A 552 20.33 19.82 13.24
C LEU A 552 19.10 18.97 12.87
N TRP A 553 17.91 19.42 13.28
CA TRP A 553 16.66 18.86 12.76
C TRP A 553 16.46 19.23 11.29
N ASP A 554 17.05 20.35 10.88
CA ASP A 554 17.18 20.85 9.51
C ASP A 554 18.65 21.11 9.14
N ASP A 555 18.87 21.37 7.86
CA ASP A 555 20.15 21.76 7.27
C ASP A 555 20.31 23.29 7.19
N GLY A 556 19.40 24.06 7.81
CA GLY A 556 19.47 25.51 7.90
C GLY A 556 18.11 26.19 7.85
N ILE A 557 18.08 27.43 8.37
CA ILE A 557 16.94 28.33 8.25
C ILE A 557 17.18 29.23 7.03
N ILE A 558 16.22 29.29 6.11
CA ILE A 558 16.33 30.12 4.91
C ILE A 558 15.21 31.15 4.85
N PRO A 559 15.47 32.38 4.37
CA PRO A 559 14.41 33.32 4.03
C PRO A 559 13.45 32.72 2.99
N PRO A 560 12.13 32.98 3.08
CA PRO A 560 11.15 32.44 2.14
C PRO A 560 11.51 32.68 0.67
N GLU A 561 11.99 33.88 0.33
CA GLU A 561 12.38 34.28 -1.02
C GLU A 561 13.58 33.49 -1.59
N HIS A 562 14.40 32.88 -0.73
CA HIS A 562 15.56 32.09 -1.16
C HIS A 562 15.22 30.64 -1.52
N THR A 563 13.99 30.19 -1.23
CA THR A 563 13.55 28.80 -1.43
C THR A 563 13.86 28.28 -2.83
N ARG A 564 13.51 29.05 -3.87
CA ARG A 564 13.76 28.68 -5.28
C ARG A 564 15.24 28.43 -5.55
N ARG A 565 16.11 29.37 -5.12
CA ARG A 565 17.56 29.30 -5.34
C ARG A 565 18.19 28.11 -4.63
N VAL A 566 17.80 27.86 -3.38
CA VAL A 566 18.33 26.76 -2.57
C VAL A 566 17.90 25.40 -3.14
N LEU A 567 16.63 25.26 -3.55
CA LEU A 567 16.15 24.08 -4.26
C LEU A 567 16.90 23.88 -5.58
N GLY A 568 17.14 24.94 -6.34
CA GLY A 568 17.94 24.90 -7.57
C GLY A 568 19.34 24.34 -7.36
N MET A 569 20.06 24.86 -6.36
CA MET A 569 21.39 24.35 -5.99
C MET A 569 21.34 22.89 -5.56
N GLY A 570 20.34 22.50 -4.78
CA GLY A 570 20.13 21.12 -4.33
C GLY A 570 19.83 20.16 -5.49
N LEU A 571 19.00 20.57 -6.45
CA LEU A 571 18.68 19.80 -7.65
C LEU A 571 19.89 19.64 -8.56
N GLN A 572 20.65 20.72 -8.78
CA GLN A 572 21.90 20.67 -9.54
C GLN A 572 22.89 19.69 -8.92
N MET A 573 23.01 19.71 -7.59
CA MET A 573 23.85 18.79 -6.82
C MET A 573 23.38 17.33 -6.96
N ALA A 574 22.09 17.06 -6.71
CA ALA A 574 21.59 15.69 -6.66
C ALA A 574 21.45 15.04 -8.05
N CYS A 575 21.11 15.83 -9.07
CA CYS A 575 20.91 15.37 -10.46
C CYS A 575 22.17 15.57 -11.34
N GLY A 576 23.28 16.00 -10.75
CA GLY A 576 24.54 16.27 -11.45
C GLY A 576 25.26 15.04 -11.99
N GLY A 577 26.19 15.29 -12.93
CA GLY A 577 26.76 14.35 -13.91
C GLY A 577 27.54 13.12 -13.44
N GLN A 578 27.76 12.92 -12.14
CA GLN A 578 28.47 11.77 -11.58
C GLN A 578 27.59 10.88 -10.69
N ASN A 579 26.33 11.25 -10.49
CA ASN A 579 25.40 10.46 -9.72
C ASN A 579 24.85 9.30 -10.57
N THR A 580 25.72 8.33 -10.88
CA THR A 580 25.43 7.15 -11.74
C THR A 580 24.46 6.15 -11.09
N GLY A 581 23.94 6.46 -9.90
CA GLY A 581 22.99 5.65 -9.15
C GLY A 581 21.64 6.31 -8.92
N VAL A 582 21.31 7.41 -9.60
CA VAL A 582 19.98 8.06 -9.51
C VAL A 582 18.92 7.21 -10.21
N GLU A 583 19.26 6.48 -11.27
CA GLU A 583 18.33 5.58 -11.97
C GLU A 583 18.24 4.21 -11.29
N LYS A 584 17.90 4.20 -10.00
CA LYS A 584 17.56 2.95 -9.31
C LYS A 584 16.07 2.75 -9.36
N GLU A 585 15.66 1.56 -9.77
CA GLU A 585 14.26 1.17 -9.67
C GLU A 585 13.83 1.19 -8.21
N SER A 586 12.83 2.02 -7.88
CA SER A 586 12.31 2.11 -6.52
C SER A 586 11.72 0.77 -6.09
N LYS A 587 12.28 0.17 -5.04
CA LYS A 587 11.78 -1.08 -4.45
C LYS A 587 10.86 -0.74 -3.28
N TRP A 588 9.61 -1.13 -3.38
CA TRP A 588 8.60 -0.80 -2.38
C TRP A 588 8.52 -1.87 -1.28
N GLY A 589 8.37 -1.43 -0.03
CA GLY A 589 7.90 -2.31 1.04
C GLY A 589 6.44 -2.74 0.82
N VAL A 590 5.96 -3.69 1.63
CA VAL A 590 4.56 -4.13 1.57
C VAL A 590 3.64 -2.96 1.89
N PHE A 591 2.89 -2.48 0.89
CA PHE A 591 1.82 -1.53 1.15
C PHE A 591 0.68 -2.27 1.87
N ARG A 592 0.29 -1.76 3.05
CA ARG A 592 -0.82 -2.32 3.82
C ARG A 592 -2.15 -2.01 3.13
N ILE A 593 -2.49 -2.88 2.20
CA ILE A 593 -3.75 -2.89 1.49
C ILE A 593 -4.62 -3.93 2.21
N LEU A 594 -5.79 -3.52 2.72
CA LEU A 594 -6.89 -4.47 2.88
C LEU A 594 -7.18 -4.87 1.45
N LEU A 595 -6.84 -6.10 1.04
CA LEU A 595 -6.71 -6.57 -0.35
C LEU A 595 -8.00 -6.36 -1.16
N SER A 596 -8.21 -5.11 -1.55
CA SER A 596 -8.80 -4.65 -2.78
C SER A 596 -7.63 -4.28 -3.70
N THR A 597 -7.76 -4.50 -5.00
CA THR A 597 -6.97 -3.97 -6.13
C THR A 597 -5.96 -4.90 -6.80
N ASP A 598 -6.38 -5.45 -7.93
CA ASP A 598 -6.05 -4.97 -9.29
C ASP A 598 -4.68 -4.30 -9.52
N VAL A 599 -3.90 -4.90 -10.44
CA VAL A 599 -2.98 -4.20 -11.34
C VAL A 599 -3.33 -4.58 -12.78
N VAL A 600 -3.90 -3.62 -13.52
CA VAL A 600 -4.29 -3.73 -14.92
C VAL A 600 -3.04 -3.80 -15.82
N ARG A 601 -2.73 -5.00 -16.32
CA ARG A 601 -2.31 -5.17 -17.72
C ARG A 601 -3.60 -5.16 -18.56
N PRO A 602 -3.60 -4.78 -19.86
CA PRO A 602 -4.76 -5.05 -20.71
C PRO A 602 -4.88 -6.57 -20.84
N VAL A 603 -5.63 -7.17 -19.92
CA VAL A 603 -6.06 -8.56 -19.98
C VAL A 603 -7.36 -8.52 -20.74
N SER A 604 -7.35 -9.08 -21.95
CA SER A 604 -8.60 -9.33 -22.65
C SER A 604 -9.45 -10.21 -21.77
N ALA A 605 -10.71 -9.83 -21.54
CA ALA A 605 -11.67 -10.72 -20.92
C ALA A 605 -11.76 -12.04 -21.69
N ILE A 606 -12.15 -13.12 -21.00
CA ILE A 606 -12.37 -14.40 -21.65
C ILE A 606 -13.54 -14.23 -22.62
N ASP A 607 -13.26 -14.34 -23.91
CA ASP A 607 -14.28 -14.32 -24.95
C ASP A 607 -14.90 -15.71 -25.04
N LEU A 608 -16.15 -15.84 -24.60
CA LEU A 608 -16.87 -17.11 -24.54
C LEU A 608 -17.96 -17.15 -25.62
N GLU A 609 -17.82 -18.07 -26.56
CA GLU A 609 -18.88 -18.50 -27.44
C GLU A 609 -19.57 -19.74 -26.82
N PRO A 610 -20.75 -19.60 -26.19
CA PRO A 610 -21.38 -20.61 -25.33
C PRO A 610 -21.94 -21.81 -26.09
N THR A 611 -21.93 -21.79 -27.42
CA THR A 611 -22.29 -22.95 -28.24
C THR A 611 -21.06 -23.68 -28.77
N SER A 612 -19.85 -23.12 -28.65
CA SER A 612 -18.61 -23.72 -29.14
C SER A 612 -17.94 -24.56 -28.04
N GLU A 613 -17.76 -25.86 -28.29
CA GLU A 613 -17.08 -26.76 -27.36
C GLU A 613 -15.66 -26.30 -27.02
N ASP A 614 -14.90 -25.91 -28.05
CA ASP A 614 -13.52 -25.46 -27.89
C ASP A 614 -13.45 -24.16 -27.06
N SER A 615 -14.39 -23.24 -27.29
CA SER A 615 -14.47 -21.98 -26.51
C SER A 615 -14.81 -22.26 -25.05
N ILE A 616 -15.76 -23.16 -24.79
CA ILE A 616 -16.13 -23.58 -23.42
C ILE A 616 -14.94 -24.24 -22.73
N LYS A 617 -14.26 -25.19 -23.39
CA LYS A 617 -13.10 -25.90 -22.81
C LYS A 617 -11.93 -24.96 -22.55
N ASP A 618 -11.62 -24.05 -23.47
CA ASP A 618 -10.56 -23.05 -23.29
C ASP A 618 -10.87 -22.12 -22.10
N ALA A 619 -12.08 -21.55 -22.04
CA ALA A 619 -12.52 -20.72 -20.92
C ALA A 619 -12.48 -21.48 -19.59
N ALA A 620 -13.04 -22.69 -19.57
CA ALA A 620 -13.07 -23.54 -18.38
C ALA A 620 -11.66 -23.89 -17.89
N SER A 621 -10.72 -24.21 -18.77
CA SER A 621 -9.35 -24.57 -18.38
C SER A 621 -8.62 -23.44 -17.66
N LYS A 622 -8.85 -22.19 -18.09
CA LYS A 622 -8.27 -20.98 -17.48
C LYS A 622 -8.82 -20.76 -16.07
N ILE A 623 -10.13 -20.91 -15.92
CA ILE A 623 -10.83 -20.72 -14.63
C ILE A 623 -10.53 -21.89 -13.68
N ALA A 624 -10.46 -23.12 -14.18
CA ALA A 624 -10.09 -24.30 -13.39
C ALA A 624 -8.66 -24.19 -12.85
N LYS A 625 -7.72 -23.73 -13.67
CA LYS A 625 -6.35 -23.46 -13.25
C LYS A 625 -6.30 -22.42 -12.12
N GLU A 626 -7.11 -21.37 -12.23
CA GLU A 626 -7.25 -20.38 -11.17
C GLU A 626 -7.85 -20.98 -9.90
N LEU A 627 -8.96 -21.71 -10.00
CA LEU A 627 -9.60 -22.38 -8.87
C LEU A 627 -8.61 -23.32 -8.15
N VAL A 628 -7.85 -24.14 -8.88
CA VAL A 628 -6.85 -25.04 -8.30
C VAL A 628 -5.73 -24.27 -7.62
N SER A 629 -5.28 -23.16 -8.18
CA SER A 629 -4.23 -22.33 -7.56
C SER A 629 -4.62 -21.74 -6.20
N ASN A 630 -5.92 -21.61 -5.91
CA ASN A 630 -6.42 -21.21 -4.59
C ASN A 630 -6.36 -22.36 -3.55
N TYR A 631 -6.13 -23.60 -3.99
CA TYR A 631 -6.04 -24.79 -3.14
C TYR A 631 -4.63 -25.38 -3.08
N ALA A 632 -3.96 -25.54 -4.23
CA ALA A 632 -2.67 -26.21 -4.33
C ALA A 632 -1.78 -25.61 -5.44
N VAL A 633 -0.47 -25.74 -5.26
CA VAL A 633 0.55 -25.38 -6.24
C VAL A 633 1.42 -26.59 -6.58
N LYS A 634 1.94 -26.66 -7.81
CA LYS A 634 2.91 -27.71 -8.17
C LYS A 634 4.31 -27.30 -7.70
N GLU A 635 4.92 -28.09 -6.80
CA GLU A 635 6.34 -27.99 -6.41
C GLU A 635 7.04 -29.30 -6.76
N ASN A 636 8.13 -29.25 -7.53
CA ASN A 636 8.88 -30.44 -7.98
C ASN A 636 8.03 -31.53 -8.68
N GLY A 637 6.95 -31.13 -9.35
CA GLY A 637 6.04 -32.05 -10.04
C GLY A 637 4.95 -32.67 -9.16
N ALA A 638 4.97 -32.46 -7.85
CA ALA A 638 3.94 -32.90 -6.91
C ALA A 638 3.00 -31.75 -6.50
N TRP A 639 1.75 -32.07 -6.20
CA TRP A 639 0.79 -31.11 -5.66
C TRP A 639 1.10 -30.82 -4.19
N LYS A 640 1.30 -29.54 -3.87
CA LYS A 640 1.43 -29.04 -2.50
C LYS A 640 0.18 -28.26 -2.15
N VAL A 641 -0.57 -28.78 -1.19
CA VAL A 641 -1.80 -28.16 -0.69
C VAL A 641 -1.46 -26.96 0.20
N LEU A 642 -2.05 -25.80 -0.10
CA LEU A 642 -1.78 -24.54 0.61
C LEU A 642 -2.33 -24.56 2.04
N GLY A 643 -3.44 -25.28 2.27
CA GLY A 643 -4.03 -25.51 3.59
C GLY A 643 -3.26 -26.52 4.46
N GLY A 644 -2.17 -27.11 3.95
CA GLY A 644 -1.32 -28.07 4.67
C GLY A 644 -1.78 -29.52 4.63
N TYR A 645 -3.09 -29.78 4.49
CA TYR A 645 -3.67 -31.13 4.42
C TYR A 645 -4.61 -31.29 3.21
N PRO A 646 -4.62 -32.45 2.52
CA PRO A 646 -5.54 -32.70 1.42
C PRO A 646 -7.01 -32.52 1.83
N GLY A 647 -7.78 -31.83 0.98
CA GLY A 647 -9.20 -31.51 1.22
C GLY A 647 -9.44 -30.34 2.19
N ILE A 648 -8.41 -29.56 2.54
CA ILE A 648 -8.54 -28.34 3.36
C ILE A 648 -8.18 -27.09 2.56
N LEU A 649 -9.07 -26.10 2.59
CA LEU A 649 -8.83 -24.75 2.08
C LEU A 649 -8.29 -23.83 3.20
N TYR A 650 -7.38 -22.92 2.87
CA TYR A 650 -6.84 -21.95 3.82
C TYR A 650 -7.92 -20.94 4.25
N PRO A 651 -7.92 -20.38 5.49
CA PRO A 651 -8.91 -19.39 5.91
C PRO A 651 -9.11 -18.27 4.87
N PRO A 652 -10.37 -17.84 4.60
CA PRO A 652 -11.54 -17.96 5.48
C PRO A 652 -12.51 -19.12 5.14
N TYR A 653 -12.12 -20.09 4.32
CA TYR A 653 -13.05 -21.13 3.84
C TYR A 653 -13.33 -22.22 4.88
N TYR A 654 -14.56 -22.75 4.84
CA TYR A 654 -14.98 -23.88 5.66
C TYR A 654 -14.69 -25.22 4.96
N TRP A 655 -14.67 -26.30 5.73
CA TRP A 655 -14.33 -27.64 5.24
C TRP A 655 -15.28 -28.14 4.12
N TRP A 656 -16.57 -27.89 4.26
CA TRP A 656 -17.57 -28.27 3.26
C TRP A 656 -17.36 -27.59 1.90
N GLN A 657 -16.81 -26.35 1.89
CA GLN A 657 -16.51 -25.63 0.66
C GLN A 657 -15.41 -26.31 -0.15
N ALA A 658 -14.48 -27.02 0.53
CA ALA A 658 -13.49 -27.84 -0.15
C ALA A 658 -14.16 -29.04 -0.84
N GLY A 659 -15.09 -29.73 -0.17
CA GLY A 659 -15.87 -30.81 -0.79
C GLY A 659 -16.65 -30.33 -2.01
N ALA A 660 -17.25 -29.15 -1.91
CA ALA A 660 -17.99 -28.53 -2.99
C ALA A 660 -17.10 -28.09 -4.17
N MET A 661 -15.90 -27.56 -3.88
CA MET A 661 -14.85 -27.25 -4.85
C MET A 661 -14.39 -28.52 -5.59
N PHE A 662 -14.19 -29.63 -4.88
CA PHE A 662 -13.81 -30.90 -5.48
C PHE A 662 -14.88 -31.41 -6.45
N GLY A 663 -16.15 -31.30 -6.09
CA GLY A 663 -17.25 -31.59 -7.02
C GLY A 663 -17.23 -30.68 -8.26
N THR A 664 -16.77 -29.42 -8.13
CA THR A 664 -16.69 -28.47 -9.24
C THR A 664 -15.58 -28.86 -10.22
N LEU A 665 -14.44 -29.32 -9.69
CA LEU A 665 -13.34 -29.83 -10.50
C LEU A 665 -13.66 -31.21 -11.12
N LEU A 666 -14.50 -32.00 -10.46
CA LEU A 666 -15.03 -33.23 -11.02
C LEU A 666 -15.97 -32.95 -12.22
N ASP A 667 -16.87 -31.97 -12.10
CA ASP A 667 -17.68 -31.50 -13.22
C ASP A 667 -16.80 -30.95 -14.35
N TYR A 668 -15.74 -30.21 -14.02
CA TYR A 668 -14.77 -29.74 -15.00
C TYR A 668 -14.16 -30.90 -15.79
N TRP A 669 -13.62 -31.91 -15.12
CA TRP A 669 -13.11 -33.12 -15.78
C TRP A 669 -14.21 -33.77 -16.63
N ARG A 670 -15.42 -33.93 -16.08
CA ARG A 670 -16.55 -34.55 -16.76
C ARG A 670 -16.91 -33.86 -18.07
N TYR A 671 -17.04 -32.53 -18.05
CA TYR A 671 -17.51 -31.72 -19.18
C TYR A 671 -16.41 -31.32 -20.16
N THR A 672 -15.14 -31.43 -19.79
CA THR A 672 -14.01 -31.06 -20.67
C THR A 672 -13.18 -32.24 -21.13
N GLY A 673 -13.11 -33.31 -20.34
CA GLY A 673 -12.20 -34.44 -20.51
C GLY A 673 -10.78 -34.20 -19.98
N ASP A 674 -10.50 -33.05 -19.37
CA ASP A 674 -9.17 -32.70 -18.85
C ASP A 674 -8.92 -33.36 -17.49
N ASP A 675 -7.98 -34.32 -17.46
CA ASP A 675 -7.66 -35.18 -16.33
C ASP A 675 -6.50 -34.67 -15.45
N GLN A 676 -5.95 -33.49 -15.73
CA GLN A 676 -4.72 -32.99 -15.08
C GLN A 676 -4.80 -32.87 -13.54
N TYR A 677 -6.02 -32.83 -12.98
CA TYR A 677 -6.29 -32.69 -11.55
C TYR A 677 -6.78 -34.00 -10.89
N ASN A 678 -6.97 -35.08 -11.65
CA ASN A 678 -7.67 -36.27 -11.17
C ASN A 678 -6.96 -36.96 -10.01
N ASP A 679 -5.63 -37.08 -10.06
CA ASP A 679 -4.87 -37.68 -8.95
C ASP A 679 -5.01 -36.89 -7.66
N MET A 680 -4.92 -35.56 -7.74
CA MET A 680 -5.11 -34.64 -6.60
C MET A 680 -6.53 -34.75 -6.02
N LEU A 681 -7.54 -34.84 -6.88
CA LEU A 681 -8.93 -35.00 -6.47
C LEU A 681 -9.15 -36.35 -5.78
N ARG A 682 -8.64 -37.45 -6.36
CA ARG A 682 -8.74 -38.79 -5.77
C ARG A 682 -8.10 -38.83 -4.38
N GLU A 683 -6.87 -38.34 -4.24
CA GLU A 683 -6.16 -38.31 -2.97
C GLU A 683 -6.89 -37.46 -1.92
N GLY A 684 -7.36 -36.26 -2.28
CA GLY A 684 -8.07 -35.40 -1.35
C GLY A 684 -9.44 -35.96 -0.93
N MET A 685 -10.16 -36.66 -1.82
CA MET A 685 -11.42 -37.34 -1.49
C MET A 685 -11.20 -38.50 -0.53
N ILE A 686 -10.22 -39.37 -0.79
CA ILE A 686 -9.89 -40.51 0.08
C ILE A 686 -9.48 -40.03 1.46
N HIS A 687 -8.74 -38.91 1.54
CA HIS A 687 -8.31 -38.33 2.81
C HIS A 687 -9.50 -37.94 3.72
N GLN A 688 -10.69 -37.71 3.16
CA GLN A 688 -11.86 -37.32 3.95
C GLN A 688 -12.63 -38.50 4.54
N PHE A 689 -12.32 -39.75 4.19
CA PHE A 689 -13.12 -40.91 4.61
C PHE A 689 -13.28 -41.02 6.13
N GLY A 690 -12.32 -40.50 6.90
CA GLY A 690 -12.33 -40.52 8.36
C GLY A 690 -12.00 -41.91 8.89
N GLU A 691 -11.62 -41.99 10.17
CA GLU A 691 -11.22 -43.25 10.80
C GLU A 691 -12.36 -44.28 10.86
N LYS A 692 -13.61 -43.80 10.89
CA LYS A 692 -14.81 -44.62 10.97
C LYS A 692 -15.54 -44.77 9.63
N LEU A 693 -14.95 -44.30 8.53
CA LEU A 693 -15.55 -44.32 7.18
C LEU A 693 -16.93 -43.63 7.13
N ASP A 694 -17.05 -42.53 7.87
CA ASP A 694 -18.29 -41.77 8.07
C ASP A 694 -18.29 -40.40 7.38
N LEU A 695 -17.19 -39.98 6.76
CA LEU A 695 -17.00 -38.59 6.28
C LEU A 695 -17.17 -37.55 7.40
N MET A 696 -16.74 -37.88 8.63
CA MET A 696 -16.69 -36.94 9.75
C MET A 696 -15.30 -36.94 10.40
N PRO A 697 -14.27 -36.38 9.72
CA PRO A 697 -12.92 -36.38 10.25
C PRO A 697 -12.85 -35.62 11.59
N GLN A 698 -12.16 -36.20 12.58
CA GLN A 698 -12.17 -35.70 13.97
C GLN A 698 -11.77 -34.22 14.10
N ASN A 699 -10.91 -33.72 13.21
CA ASN A 699 -10.42 -32.34 13.19
C ASN A 699 -11.51 -31.31 12.83
N GLN A 700 -12.67 -31.72 12.32
CA GLN A 700 -13.79 -30.84 11.98
C GLN A 700 -14.89 -30.76 13.04
N SER A 701 -14.82 -31.57 14.11
CA SER A 701 -15.82 -31.65 15.19
C SER A 701 -16.22 -30.32 15.87
N LYS A 702 -15.43 -29.26 15.69
CA LYS A 702 -15.74 -27.91 16.22
C LYS A 702 -16.70 -27.10 15.36
N ASN A 703 -16.93 -27.47 14.10
CA ASN A 703 -17.78 -26.73 13.18
C ASN A 703 -18.65 -27.63 12.27
N GLU A 704 -18.65 -28.95 12.49
CA GLU A 704 -19.26 -29.96 11.61
C GLU A 704 -20.81 -30.05 11.73
N GLY A 705 -21.48 -29.78 10.61
CA GLY A 705 -22.91 -29.97 10.38
C GLY A 705 -23.27 -31.12 9.44
N ASN A 706 -24.55 -31.47 9.38
CA ASN A 706 -25.07 -32.46 8.42
C ASN A 706 -24.94 -31.95 6.97
N ASP A 707 -25.04 -30.64 6.77
CA ASP A 707 -24.80 -30.02 5.47
C ASP A 707 -23.32 -30.07 5.07
N ASP A 708 -22.40 -29.94 6.03
CA ASP A 708 -20.98 -30.09 5.73
C ASP A 708 -20.65 -31.48 5.19
N GLN A 709 -21.14 -32.51 5.89
CA GLN A 709 -21.04 -33.91 5.50
C GLN A 709 -21.69 -34.19 4.13
N VAL A 710 -22.85 -33.57 3.84
CA VAL A 710 -23.57 -33.84 2.59
C VAL A 710 -22.86 -33.30 1.35
N PHE A 711 -22.19 -32.15 1.45
CA PHE A 711 -21.47 -31.59 0.29
C PHE A 711 -20.31 -32.48 -0.15
N TRP A 712 -19.65 -33.18 0.80
CA TRP A 712 -18.69 -34.22 0.47
C TRP A 712 -19.36 -35.46 -0.14
N ALA A 713 -20.49 -35.90 0.41
CA ALA A 713 -21.24 -37.03 -0.13
C ALA A 713 -21.72 -36.77 -1.58
N TYR A 714 -22.16 -35.54 -1.90
CA TYR A 714 -22.52 -35.16 -3.27
C TYR A 714 -21.37 -35.31 -4.26
N THR A 715 -20.15 -35.00 -3.83
CA THR A 715 -18.93 -35.19 -4.61
C THR A 715 -18.62 -36.68 -4.77
N MET A 716 -18.78 -37.49 -3.73
CA MET A 716 -18.58 -38.95 -3.82
C MET A 716 -19.55 -39.62 -4.80
N ILE A 717 -20.86 -39.32 -4.70
CA ILE A 717 -21.82 -39.93 -5.63
C ILE A 717 -21.68 -39.37 -7.05
N ALA A 718 -21.24 -38.13 -7.23
CA ALA A 718 -20.89 -37.63 -8.56
C ALA A 718 -19.70 -38.39 -9.15
N ALA A 719 -18.68 -38.70 -8.34
CA ALA A 719 -17.54 -39.50 -8.78
C ALA A 719 -17.96 -40.92 -9.21
N ALA A 720 -18.91 -41.53 -8.50
CA ALA A 720 -19.51 -42.80 -8.90
C ALA A 720 -20.32 -42.69 -10.20
N GLU A 721 -21.18 -41.68 -10.30
CA GLU A 721 -22.05 -41.44 -11.46
C GLU A 721 -21.29 -41.01 -12.72
N TYR A 722 -20.09 -40.47 -12.59
CA TYR A 722 -19.26 -40.05 -13.73
C TYR A 722 -18.20 -41.10 -14.10
N ASN A 723 -18.15 -42.24 -13.43
CA ASN A 723 -17.07 -43.23 -13.54
C ASN A 723 -15.68 -42.60 -13.35
N PHE A 724 -15.55 -41.72 -12.35
CA PHE A 724 -14.25 -41.17 -11.97
C PHE A 724 -13.32 -42.29 -11.50
N PRO A 725 -12.00 -42.20 -11.76
CA PRO A 725 -11.03 -43.23 -11.37
C PRO A 725 -11.21 -43.70 -9.93
N ALA A 726 -11.35 -45.02 -9.77
CA ALA A 726 -11.65 -45.66 -8.50
C ALA A 726 -10.54 -45.41 -7.46
N PRO A 727 -10.88 -45.41 -6.16
CA PRO A 727 -9.91 -45.51 -5.09
C PRO A 727 -9.08 -46.81 -5.21
N PRO A 728 -7.90 -46.87 -4.56
CA PRO A 728 -7.16 -48.12 -4.35
C PRO A 728 -8.06 -49.24 -3.78
N ASP A 729 -7.78 -50.50 -4.12
CA ASP A 729 -8.64 -51.64 -3.74
C ASP A 729 -8.77 -51.88 -2.23
N ASP A 730 -7.87 -51.32 -1.41
CA ASP A 730 -7.92 -51.35 0.07
C ASP A 730 -8.81 -50.24 0.68
N GLN A 731 -9.34 -49.33 -0.14
CA GLN A 731 -10.22 -48.24 0.26
C GLN A 731 -11.66 -48.49 -0.22
N PRO A 732 -12.69 -48.00 0.50
CA PRO A 732 -14.07 -48.07 0.03
C PRO A 732 -14.29 -47.33 -1.29
N GLY A 733 -15.23 -47.81 -2.10
CA GLY A 733 -15.67 -47.09 -3.29
C GLY A 733 -16.46 -45.82 -2.95
N TYR A 734 -16.50 -44.86 -3.89
CA TYR A 734 -17.25 -43.62 -3.69
C TYR A 734 -18.76 -43.85 -3.45
N LEU A 735 -19.34 -44.89 -4.09
CA LEU A 735 -20.71 -45.31 -3.80
C LEU A 735 -20.88 -45.78 -2.35
N ALA A 736 -19.96 -46.60 -1.84
CA ALA A 736 -19.98 -47.07 -0.46
C ALA A 736 -19.92 -45.90 0.54
N MET A 737 -19.04 -44.93 0.32
CA MET A 737 -18.96 -43.73 1.17
C MET A 737 -20.24 -42.90 1.14
N THR A 738 -20.91 -42.82 0.00
CA THR A 738 -22.23 -42.15 -0.09
C THR A 738 -23.30 -42.91 0.70
N GLN A 739 -23.32 -44.25 0.60
CA GLN A 739 -24.23 -45.09 1.38
C GLN A 739 -23.99 -44.93 2.88
N SER A 740 -22.73 -44.78 3.31
CA SER A 740 -22.37 -44.48 4.70
C SER A 740 -23.03 -43.21 5.23
N VAL A 741 -22.90 -42.08 4.52
CA VAL A 741 -23.53 -40.81 4.92
C VAL A 741 -25.04 -40.91 4.90
N PHE A 742 -25.61 -41.53 3.87
CA PHE A 742 -27.07 -41.72 3.77
C PHE A 742 -27.62 -42.51 4.97
N ASN A 743 -26.95 -43.60 5.36
CA ASN A 743 -27.36 -44.43 6.50
C ASN A 743 -27.30 -43.65 7.83
N GLN A 744 -26.29 -42.81 8.03
CA GLN A 744 -26.22 -41.90 9.18
C GLN A 744 -27.37 -40.89 9.19
N PHE A 745 -27.69 -40.29 8.03
CA PHE A 745 -28.80 -39.36 7.91
C PHE A 745 -30.14 -40.00 8.23
N VAL A 746 -30.38 -41.22 7.73
CA VAL A 746 -31.57 -42.01 8.08
C VAL A 746 -31.66 -42.23 9.59
N LYS A 747 -30.56 -42.58 10.26
CA LYS A 747 -30.52 -42.78 11.71
C LYS A 747 -30.87 -41.48 12.46
N ARG A 748 -30.27 -40.35 12.08
CA ARG A 748 -30.51 -39.03 12.71
C ARG A 748 -31.94 -38.54 12.46
N TYR A 749 -32.47 -38.75 11.26
CA TYR A 749 -33.86 -38.44 10.95
C TYR A 749 -34.82 -39.27 11.81
N GLN A 750 -34.58 -40.58 11.92
CA GLN A 750 -35.43 -41.47 12.71
C GLN A 750 -35.41 -41.07 14.19
N LYS A 751 -34.24 -40.68 14.72
CA LYS A 751 -34.13 -40.17 16.08
C LYS A 751 -35.02 -38.94 16.32
N GLU A 752 -35.08 -38.00 15.37
CA GLU A 752 -35.95 -36.82 15.49
C GLU A 752 -37.44 -37.18 15.46
N VAL A 753 -37.82 -38.23 14.71
CA VAL A 753 -39.19 -38.78 14.73
C VAL A 753 -39.50 -39.40 16.09
N ASP A 754 -38.61 -40.25 16.60
CA ASP A 754 -38.78 -40.96 17.87
C ASP A 754 -38.84 -40.00 19.07
N ASP A 755 -38.04 -38.93 19.04
CA ASP A 755 -38.02 -37.88 20.05
C ASP A 755 -39.21 -36.89 19.92
N GLY A 756 -40.07 -37.02 18.90
CA GLY A 756 -41.23 -36.14 18.68
C GLY A 756 -40.88 -34.73 18.19
N ASN A 757 -39.69 -34.53 17.62
CA ASN A 757 -39.18 -33.23 17.20
C ASN A 757 -39.61 -32.88 15.77
N CYS A 758 -40.64 -32.03 15.65
CA CYS A 758 -41.13 -31.52 14.36
C CYS A 758 -41.60 -32.61 13.37
N GLY A 759 -42.00 -33.79 13.88
CA GLY A 759 -42.46 -34.92 13.07
C GLY A 759 -41.40 -35.51 12.14
N GLY A 760 -40.12 -35.18 12.35
CA GLY A 760 -39.00 -35.59 11.52
C GLY A 760 -38.08 -34.43 11.13
N GLY A 761 -37.27 -34.68 10.11
CA GLY A 761 -36.26 -33.77 9.61
C GLY A 761 -35.02 -33.72 10.47
N MET A 762 -33.85 -33.70 9.86
CA MET A 762 -32.57 -33.58 10.55
C MET A 762 -32.27 -32.13 10.92
N ARG A 763 -31.51 -31.98 12.00
CA ARG A 763 -30.92 -30.70 12.41
C ARG A 763 -29.81 -30.28 11.45
N TRP A 764 -29.54 -28.99 11.42
CA TRP A 764 -28.39 -28.45 10.70
C TRP A 764 -27.09 -29.01 11.28
N GLN A 765 -26.89 -28.85 12.58
CA GLN A 765 -25.69 -29.29 13.29
C GLN A 765 -25.74 -30.79 13.66
N ILE A 766 -24.58 -31.45 13.72
CA ILE A 766 -24.43 -32.85 14.20
C ILE A 766 -24.16 -32.90 15.70
N TYR A 767 -23.47 -31.90 16.23
CA TYR A 767 -23.04 -31.87 17.63
C TYR A 767 -23.89 -30.90 18.48
N PRO A 768 -24.36 -31.33 19.68
CA PRO A 768 -25.29 -30.55 20.50
C PRO A 768 -24.74 -29.26 21.11
N TRP A 769 -23.41 -29.08 21.10
CA TRP A 769 -22.76 -27.88 21.61
C TRP A 769 -22.54 -26.80 20.53
N LEU A 770 -22.83 -27.09 19.27
CA LEU A 770 -22.68 -26.13 18.18
C LEU A 770 -23.87 -25.17 18.13
N ASP A 771 -23.57 -23.91 17.80
CA ASP A 771 -24.59 -22.89 17.61
C ASP A 771 -25.50 -23.28 16.43
N GLY A 772 -26.81 -23.07 16.60
CA GLY A 772 -27.79 -23.55 15.61
C GLY A 772 -28.17 -25.02 15.75
N TRP A 773 -27.85 -25.68 16.86
CA TRP A 773 -28.29 -27.06 17.14
C TRP A 773 -29.81 -27.30 16.97
N LEU A 774 -30.65 -26.33 17.33
CA LEU A 774 -32.11 -26.41 17.20
C LEU A 774 -32.64 -25.96 15.82
N TYR A 775 -31.75 -25.58 14.91
CA TYR A 775 -32.09 -25.17 13.55
C TYR A 775 -32.18 -26.39 12.63
N LYS A 776 -33.19 -26.44 11.76
CA LYS A 776 -33.34 -27.42 10.67
C LYS A 776 -33.32 -26.66 9.36
N ASN A 777 -32.45 -27.05 8.43
CA ASN A 777 -32.29 -26.35 7.16
C ASN A 777 -32.56 -27.25 5.94
N THR A 778 -32.74 -26.62 4.79
CA THR A 778 -32.91 -27.26 3.49
C THR A 778 -31.64 -27.97 3.03
N ALA A 779 -30.46 -27.49 3.43
CA ALA A 779 -29.19 -28.13 3.06
C ALA A 779 -29.11 -29.59 3.56
N SER A 780 -29.36 -29.82 4.85
CA SER A 780 -29.30 -31.16 5.44
C SER A 780 -30.45 -32.06 4.98
N ASN A 781 -31.68 -31.53 4.98
CA ASN A 781 -32.88 -32.32 4.68
C ASN A 781 -33.07 -32.57 3.19
N GLY A 782 -32.86 -31.54 2.37
CA GLY A 782 -32.74 -31.68 0.92
C GLY A 782 -31.54 -32.55 0.56
N GLY A 783 -30.49 -32.53 1.39
CA GLY A 783 -29.39 -33.49 1.42
C GLY A 783 -29.83 -34.94 1.39
N LEU A 784 -30.59 -35.37 2.40
CA LEU A 784 -31.14 -36.72 2.51
C LEU A 784 -32.04 -37.07 1.32
N PHE A 785 -32.95 -36.15 0.94
CA PHE A 785 -33.81 -36.34 -0.23
C PHE A 785 -33.02 -36.60 -1.51
N HIS A 786 -32.08 -35.71 -1.80
CA HIS A 786 -31.30 -35.70 -3.02
C HIS A 786 -30.35 -36.91 -3.09
N LEU A 787 -29.65 -37.25 -2.00
CA LEU A 787 -28.82 -38.46 -1.95
C LEU A 787 -29.66 -39.74 -2.10
N GLY A 788 -30.82 -39.81 -1.45
CA GLY A 788 -31.74 -40.94 -1.60
C GLY A 788 -32.20 -41.12 -3.04
N ALA A 789 -32.58 -40.03 -3.72
CA ALA A 789 -33.01 -40.07 -5.12
C ALA A 789 -31.88 -40.54 -6.06
N ARG A 790 -30.64 -40.06 -5.83
CA ARG A 790 -29.46 -40.47 -6.60
C ARG A 790 -29.09 -41.93 -6.37
N LEU A 791 -29.06 -42.36 -5.11
CA LEU A 791 -28.80 -43.76 -4.74
C LEU A 791 -29.87 -44.70 -5.31
N ALA A 792 -31.15 -44.30 -5.27
CA ALA A 792 -32.25 -45.05 -5.88
C ALA A 792 -32.03 -45.22 -7.39
N LEU A 793 -31.67 -44.15 -8.10
CA LEU A 793 -31.39 -44.25 -9.54
C LEU A 793 -30.16 -45.09 -9.84
N PHE A 794 -29.07 -44.90 -9.08
CA PHE A 794 -27.80 -45.59 -9.29
C PHE A 794 -27.90 -47.09 -9.03
N THR A 795 -28.49 -47.47 -7.90
CA THR A 795 -28.54 -48.87 -7.41
C THR A 795 -29.83 -49.60 -7.79
N LYS A 796 -30.86 -48.89 -8.22
CA LYS A 796 -32.22 -49.40 -8.44
C LYS A 796 -32.87 -50.02 -7.19
N ASN A 797 -32.41 -49.63 -6.00
CA ASN A 797 -32.98 -50.06 -4.74
C ASN A 797 -34.10 -49.11 -4.29
N ASN A 798 -35.34 -49.63 -4.21
CA ASN A 798 -36.52 -48.89 -3.78
C ASN A 798 -36.41 -48.30 -2.37
N THR A 799 -35.66 -48.91 -1.46
CA THR A 799 -35.52 -48.38 -0.09
C THR A 799 -34.97 -46.95 -0.08
N TYR A 800 -34.06 -46.62 -0.99
CA TYR A 800 -33.54 -45.25 -1.11
C TYR A 800 -34.60 -44.29 -1.65
N ALA A 801 -35.44 -44.75 -2.59
CA ALA A 801 -36.54 -43.95 -3.16
C ALA A 801 -37.62 -43.66 -2.12
N GLU A 802 -37.98 -44.64 -1.29
CA GLU A 802 -38.94 -44.49 -0.20
C GLU A 802 -38.47 -43.44 0.83
N TRP A 803 -37.18 -43.45 1.16
CA TRP A 803 -36.59 -42.43 2.04
C TRP A 803 -36.49 -41.07 1.39
N ALA A 804 -36.15 -41.00 0.10
CA ALA A 804 -36.17 -39.76 -0.66
C ALA A 804 -37.57 -39.15 -0.65
N GLU A 805 -38.59 -39.95 -0.94
CA GLU A 805 -39.99 -39.52 -0.91
C GLU A 805 -40.42 -39.09 0.49
N ARG A 806 -40.03 -39.83 1.54
CA ARG A 806 -40.30 -39.44 2.94
C ARG A 806 -39.68 -38.09 3.30
N ALA A 807 -38.41 -37.87 2.94
CA ALA A 807 -37.73 -36.61 3.22
C ALA A 807 -38.36 -35.44 2.46
N TYR A 808 -38.69 -35.64 1.19
CA TYR A 808 -39.38 -34.63 0.37
C TYR A 808 -40.75 -34.31 0.94
N ASP A 809 -41.57 -35.32 1.23
CA ASP A 809 -42.93 -35.12 1.74
C ASP A 809 -42.91 -34.43 3.11
N TRP A 810 -41.93 -34.72 3.97
CA TRP A 810 -41.75 -33.97 5.21
C TRP A 810 -41.40 -32.51 4.95
N MET A 811 -40.48 -32.22 4.03
CA MET A 811 -40.13 -30.85 3.66
C MET A 811 -41.32 -30.09 3.05
N ASP A 812 -42.11 -30.74 2.19
CA ASP A 812 -43.30 -30.18 1.52
C ASP A 812 -44.44 -29.88 2.49
N ASN A 813 -44.47 -30.58 3.64
CA ASN A 813 -45.42 -30.33 4.72
C ASN A 813 -44.85 -29.45 5.85
N SER A 814 -43.66 -28.87 5.64
CA SER A 814 -42.96 -28.00 6.60
C SER A 814 -42.88 -26.55 6.10
N ALA A 815 -42.35 -25.65 6.91
CA ALA A 815 -42.11 -24.27 6.48
C ALA A 815 -40.96 -24.13 5.47
N LEU A 816 -40.19 -25.20 5.21
CA LEU A 816 -39.06 -25.17 4.27
C LEU A 816 -39.52 -25.03 2.81
N LEU A 817 -40.65 -25.64 2.43
CA LEU A 817 -41.19 -25.55 1.08
C LEU A 817 -42.58 -24.92 1.13
N GLU A 818 -42.78 -23.85 0.36
CA GLU A 818 -44.09 -23.20 0.25
C GLU A 818 -44.87 -23.74 -0.95
N ASP A 819 -46.19 -23.61 -0.90
CA ASP A 819 -47.10 -24.09 -1.95
C ASP A 819 -46.78 -23.53 -3.34
N ASP A 820 -46.27 -22.30 -3.40
CA ASP A 820 -45.89 -21.62 -4.65
C ASP A 820 -44.56 -22.11 -5.24
N GLY A 821 -43.83 -22.97 -4.52
CA GLY A 821 -42.52 -23.49 -4.90
C GLY A 821 -41.34 -22.81 -4.27
N THR A 822 -41.55 -21.78 -3.44
CA THR A 822 -40.50 -21.11 -2.70
C THR A 822 -39.79 -22.11 -1.78
N VAL A 823 -38.46 -22.06 -1.81
CA VAL A 823 -37.61 -22.90 -0.97
C VAL A 823 -36.91 -21.98 0.02
N ASN A 824 -37.24 -22.14 1.29
CA ASN A 824 -36.65 -21.41 2.40
C ASN A 824 -35.39 -22.11 2.90
N ASP A 825 -34.48 -21.35 3.49
CA ASP A 825 -33.20 -21.87 3.94
C ASP A 825 -33.35 -22.74 5.19
N GLY A 826 -34.13 -22.28 6.16
CA GLY A 826 -34.39 -23.08 7.35
C GLY A 826 -35.49 -22.58 8.28
N MET A 827 -35.65 -23.34 9.36
CA MET A 827 -36.64 -23.13 10.41
C MET A 827 -36.05 -23.53 11.77
N ASP A 828 -36.56 -22.95 12.85
CA ASP A 828 -36.06 -23.20 14.20
C ASP A 828 -37.11 -23.93 15.05
N MET A 829 -36.67 -24.94 15.82
CA MET A 829 -37.50 -25.66 16.78
C MET A 829 -37.98 -24.79 17.95
N LYS A 830 -37.41 -23.60 18.14
CA LYS A 830 -37.81 -22.62 19.17
C LYS A 830 -39.09 -21.86 18.81
N THR A 831 -39.57 -21.95 17.58
CA THR A 831 -40.81 -21.30 17.15
C THR A 831 -42.02 -21.89 17.90
N ASP A 832 -43.11 -21.13 18.01
CA ASP A 832 -44.36 -21.61 18.62
C ASP A 832 -45.51 -21.48 17.60
N PRO A 833 -45.96 -22.60 16.96
CA PRO A 833 -45.54 -23.98 17.21
C PRO A 833 -44.14 -24.30 16.63
N PRO A 834 -43.39 -25.28 17.18
CA PRO A 834 -42.06 -25.66 16.69
C PRO A 834 -42.02 -26.02 15.21
N CYS A 835 -41.00 -25.53 14.50
CA CYS A 835 -40.77 -25.76 13.07
C CYS A 835 -41.93 -25.31 12.16
N LYS A 836 -42.71 -24.31 12.57
CA LYS A 836 -43.80 -23.76 11.74
C LYS A 836 -43.49 -22.43 11.07
N GLU A 837 -42.43 -21.74 11.49
CA GLU A 837 -41.98 -20.50 10.85
C GLU A 837 -40.61 -20.70 10.19
N ALA A 838 -40.50 -20.26 8.93
CA ALA A 838 -39.24 -20.23 8.20
C ALA A 838 -38.53 -18.88 8.35
N ASP A 839 -37.23 -18.88 8.12
CA ASP A 839 -36.39 -17.68 8.10
C ASP A 839 -36.64 -16.77 6.87
N ARG A 840 -37.32 -17.31 5.85
CA ARG A 840 -37.67 -16.67 4.56
C ARG A 840 -36.46 -16.26 3.73
N ASN A 841 -35.31 -16.89 3.96
CA ASN A 841 -34.15 -16.72 3.09
C ASN A 841 -34.24 -17.71 1.93
N SER A 842 -34.03 -17.24 0.71
CA SER A 842 -34.04 -18.07 -0.49
C SER A 842 -32.75 -17.87 -1.27
N TRP A 843 -31.89 -18.89 -1.27
CA TRP A 843 -30.62 -18.91 -1.97
C TRP A 843 -30.67 -19.84 -3.18
N THR A 844 -29.85 -19.60 -4.20
CA THR A 844 -29.86 -20.46 -5.41
C THR A 844 -29.58 -21.93 -5.08
N TYR A 845 -28.74 -22.20 -4.07
CA TYR A 845 -28.40 -23.57 -3.69
C TYR A 845 -29.60 -24.34 -3.12
N ASN A 846 -30.50 -23.68 -2.37
CA ASN A 846 -31.70 -24.32 -1.81
C ASN A 846 -32.53 -24.92 -2.95
N TYR A 847 -32.74 -24.14 -4.02
CA TYR A 847 -33.46 -24.59 -5.22
C TYR A 847 -32.69 -25.67 -5.97
N GLY A 848 -31.38 -25.53 -6.10
CA GLY A 848 -30.55 -26.50 -6.80
C GLY A 848 -30.64 -27.91 -6.19
N VAL A 849 -30.62 -28.02 -4.86
CA VAL A 849 -30.79 -29.30 -4.14
C VAL A 849 -32.14 -29.95 -4.46
N MET A 850 -33.22 -29.17 -4.40
CA MET A 850 -34.57 -29.68 -4.65
C MET A 850 -34.81 -30.03 -6.11
N ILE A 851 -34.30 -29.22 -7.05
CA ILE A 851 -34.40 -29.46 -8.49
C ILE A 851 -33.68 -30.75 -8.88
N ALA A 852 -32.46 -30.96 -8.39
CA ALA A 852 -31.77 -32.21 -8.70
C ALA A 852 -32.50 -33.42 -8.12
N GLY A 853 -32.83 -33.42 -6.82
CA GLY A 853 -33.54 -34.55 -6.20
C GLY A 853 -34.85 -34.90 -6.91
N THR A 854 -35.65 -33.88 -7.29
CA THR A 854 -36.91 -34.08 -8.04
C THR A 854 -36.67 -34.58 -9.47
N ALA A 855 -35.60 -34.15 -10.15
CA ALA A 855 -35.21 -34.66 -11.46
C ALA A 855 -34.77 -36.13 -11.41
N TYR A 856 -33.99 -36.54 -10.40
CA TYR A 856 -33.63 -37.94 -10.18
C TYR A 856 -34.86 -38.80 -9.90
N MET A 857 -35.78 -38.34 -9.04
CA MET A 857 -37.03 -39.07 -8.78
C MET A 857 -37.96 -39.12 -9.99
N TYR A 858 -38.05 -38.04 -10.77
CA TYR A 858 -38.79 -38.01 -12.03
C TYR A 858 -38.26 -39.08 -13.00
N ASN A 859 -36.94 -39.17 -13.17
CA ASN A 859 -36.34 -40.18 -14.05
C ASN A 859 -36.52 -41.60 -13.48
N TYR A 860 -36.22 -41.81 -12.20
CA TYR A 860 -36.34 -43.10 -11.52
C TYR A 860 -37.76 -43.69 -11.60
N THR A 861 -38.78 -42.82 -11.47
CA THR A 861 -40.20 -43.20 -11.54
C THR A 861 -40.79 -43.18 -12.95
N ASN A 862 -39.94 -43.07 -13.99
CA ASN A 862 -40.34 -43.01 -15.40
C ASN A 862 -41.35 -41.89 -15.70
N GLY A 863 -41.13 -40.72 -15.10
CA GLY A 863 -41.86 -39.49 -15.39
C GLY A 863 -43.15 -39.29 -14.58
N ALA A 864 -43.23 -39.85 -13.37
CA ALA A 864 -44.44 -39.74 -12.55
C ALA A 864 -44.85 -38.28 -12.30
N GLU A 865 -46.17 -38.04 -12.34
CA GLU A 865 -46.76 -36.69 -12.32
C GLU A 865 -46.41 -35.91 -11.04
N LYS A 866 -46.29 -36.58 -9.88
CA LYS A 866 -45.86 -35.96 -8.62
C LYS A 866 -44.53 -35.23 -8.80
N TRP A 867 -43.54 -35.94 -9.34
CA TRP A 867 -42.18 -35.40 -9.52
C TRP A 867 -42.11 -34.41 -10.68
N ARG A 868 -42.92 -34.59 -11.73
CA ARG A 868 -43.05 -33.59 -12.81
C ARG A 868 -43.54 -32.24 -12.28
N LYS A 869 -44.60 -32.26 -11.46
CA LYS A 869 -45.17 -31.05 -10.83
C LYS A 869 -44.20 -30.41 -9.85
N ALA A 870 -43.60 -31.22 -8.96
CA ALA A 870 -42.60 -30.75 -8.00
C ALA A 870 -41.42 -30.06 -8.69
N LEU A 871 -40.86 -30.71 -9.71
CA LEU A 871 -39.75 -30.18 -10.49
C LEU A 871 -40.13 -28.85 -11.18
N GLY A 872 -41.27 -28.81 -11.87
CA GLY A 872 -41.76 -27.59 -12.52
C GLY A 872 -42.01 -26.44 -11.54
N ARG A 873 -42.56 -26.75 -10.37
CA ARG A 873 -42.83 -25.76 -9.31
C ARG A 873 -41.53 -25.09 -8.82
N HIS A 874 -40.50 -25.88 -8.50
CA HIS A 874 -39.22 -25.32 -8.07
C HIS A 874 -38.48 -24.61 -9.20
N LEU A 875 -38.54 -25.15 -10.42
CA LEU A 875 -37.88 -24.54 -11.59
C LEU A 875 -38.46 -23.16 -11.91
N ASN A 876 -39.79 -23.00 -11.91
CA ASN A 876 -40.44 -21.70 -12.16
C ASN A 876 -39.97 -20.63 -11.17
N GLN A 877 -39.77 -21.00 -9.91
CA GLN A 877 -39.34 -20.05 -8.88
C GLN A 877 -37.87 -19.63 -9.02
N THR A 878 -37.06 -20.33 -9.84
CA THR A 878 -35.66 -19.92 -10.09
C THR A 878 -35.55 -18.65 -10.92
N GLU A 879 -36.61 -18.23 -11.65
CA GLU A 879 -36.63 -16.99 -12.43
C GLU A 879 -36.24 -15.77 -11.58
N ARG A 880 -36.52 -15.79 -10.27
CA ARG A 880 -36.14 -14.71 -9.34
C ARG A 880 -34.63 -14.45 -9.29
N PHE A 881 -33.82 -15.46 -9.61
CA PHE A 881 -32.37 -15.36 -9.64
C PHE A 881 -31.83 -14.90 -10.99
N PHE A 882 -32.68 -14.75 -12.02
CA PHE A 882 -32.33 -14.23 -13.34
C PHE A 882 -33.06 -12.92 -13.64
N PRO A 883 -32.92 -11.89 -12.80
CA PRO A 883 -33.72 -10.67 -12.92
C PRO A 883 -33.42 -9.92 -14.23
N GLY A 884 -34.48 -9.55 -14.95
CA GLY A 884 -34.37 -8.81 -16.22
C GLY A 884 -33.65 -7.46 -16.08
N VAL A 885 -33.72 -6.82 -14.90
CA VAL A 885 -33.00 -5.56 -14.62
C VAL A 885 -31.48 -5.69 -14.68
N TYR A 886 -30.95 -6.91 -14.58
CA TYR A 886 -29.53 -7.21 -14.70
C TYR A 886 -29.19 -7.87 -16.03
N GLY A 887 -30.15 -7.97 -16.96
CA GLY A 887 -29.94 -8.62 -18.26
C GLY A 887 -30.14 -10.13 -18.23
N GLY A 888 -30.85 -10.68 -17.22
CA GLY A 888 -31.16 -12.11 -17.13
C GLY A 888 -29.99 -12.99 -16.67
N VAL A 889 -28.95 -12.38 -16.10
CA VAL A 889 -27.82 -13.09 -15.48
C VAL A 889 -28.20 -13.62 -14.11
N MET A 890 -27.63 -14.77 -13.73
CA MET A 890 -27.80 -15.37 -12.41
C MET A 890 -27.20 -14.49 -11.29
N THR A 891 -27.97 -14.23 -10.24
CA THR A 891 -27.59 -13.39 -9.10
C THR A 891 -28.03 -13.98 -7.76
N GLU A 892 -27.24 -13.80 -6.70
CA GLU A 892 -27.67 -14.01 -5.32
C GLU A 892 -28.29 -12.75 -4.68
N PRO A 893 -29.23 -12.91 -3.73
CA PRO A 893 -29.81 -11.81 -2.96
C PRO A 893 -28.78 -10.90 -2.27
N CYS A 894 -27.64 -11.45 -1.82
CA CYS A 894 -26.59 -10.72 -1.11
C CYS A 894 -25.66 -9.89 -2.03
N GLU A 895 -25.67 -10.13 -3.34
CA GLU A 895 -24.72 -9.50 -4.25
C GLU A 895 -25.02 -8.01 -4.45
N LYS A 896 -26.30 -7.63 -4.53
CA LYS A 896 -26.73 -6.23 -4.66
C LYS A 896 -26.36 -5.39 -3.43
N PRO A 897 -26.70 -5.79 -2.19
CA PRO A 897 -26.27 -5.07 -0.98
C PRO A 897 -24.77 -5.20 -0.70
N GLN A 898 -24.04 -6.06 -1.43
CA GLN A 898 -22.60 -6.30 -1.26
C GLN A 898 -22.25 -6.78 0.15
N ASN A 899 -23.04 -7.72 0.67
CA ASN A 899 -22.85 -8.30 2.00
C ASN A 899 -22.76 -9.84 1.96
N CYS A 900 -22.47 -10.43 0.80
CA CYS A 900 -22.25 -11.87 0.68
C CYS A 900 -21.09 -12.32 1.59
N ASN A 901 -21.36 -13.27 2.47
CA ASN A 901 -20.32 -13.91 3.26
C ASN A 901 -19.53 -14.96 2.43
N THR A 902 -18.58 -15.65 3.05
CA THR A 902 -17.73 -16.65 2.37
C THR A 902 -18.54 -17.80 1.75
N ASP A 903 -19.64 -18.21 2.39
CA ASP A 903 -20.50 -19.30 1.92
C ASP A 903 -21.31 -18.90 0.70
N GLN A 904 -22.00 -17.76 0.81
CA GLN A 904 -22.92 -17.25 -0.20
C GLN A 904 -22.23 -16.97 -1.55
N LYS A 905 -20.91 -16.75 -1.53
CA LYS A 905 -20.09 -16.54 -2.72
C LYS A 905 -20.01 -17.76 -3.65
N SER A 906 -20.33 -18.98 -3.18
CA SER A 906 -20.30 -20.19 -4.00
C SER A 906 -21.68 -20.71 -4.44
N PHE A 907 -22.77 -20.15 -3.94
CA PHE A 907 -24.12 -20.74 -4.08
C PHE A 907 -24.57 -20.93 -5.54
N LYS A 908 -24.32 -19.95 -6.42
CA LYS A 908 -24.62 -20.05 -7.86
C LYS A 908 -24.01 -21.27 -8.55
N ALA A 909 -22.88 -21.78 -8.05
CA ALA A 909 -22.19 -22.94 -8.61
C ALA A 909 -23.07 -24.19 -8.52
N TYR A 910 -23.77 -24.33 -7.38
CA TYR A 910 -24.56 -25.51 -7.06
C TYR A 910 -25.82 -25.56 -7.89
N LEU A 911 -26.53 -24.43 -8.02
CA LEU A 911 -27.66 -24.33 -8.93
C LEU A 911 -27.26 -24.66 -10.36
N SER A 912 -26.16 -24.08 -10.86
CA SER A 912 -25.69 -24.31 -12.23
C SER A 912 -25.35 -25.78 -12.50
N ARG A 913 -24.63 -26.44 -11.58
CA ARG A 913 -24.33 -27.89 -11.63
C ARG A 913 -25.61 -28.71 -11.81
N TRP A 914 -26.58 -28.47 -10.94
CA TRP A 914 -27.78 -29.30 -10.82
C TRP A 914 -28.83 -29.01 -11.89
N LEU A 915 -28.88 -27.78 -12.42
CA LEU A 915 -29.60 -27.46 -13.63
C LEU A 915 -29.07 -28.26 -14.84
N GLY A 916 -27.74 -28.45 -14.94
CA GLY A 916 -27.13 -29.33 -15.92
C GLY A 916 -27.68 -30.75 -15.88
N VAL A 917 -27.59 -31.38 -14.71
CA VAL A 917 -28.10 -32.74 -14.51
C VAL A 917 -29.62 -32.82 -14.77
N CYS A 918 -30.38 -31.80 -14.35
CA CYS A 918 -31.81 -31.72 -14.61
C CYS A 918 -32.14 -31.78 -16.12
N MET A 919 -31.40 -31.07 -16.96
CA MET A 919 -31.60 -31.10 -18.42
C MET A 919 -31.40 -32.51 -19.01
N GLN A 920 -30.51 -33.32 -18.44
CA GLN A 920 -30.28 -34.70 -18.89
C GLN A 920 -31.35 -35.68 -18.37
N LEU A 921 -31.79 -35.53 -17.12
CA LEU A 921 -32.73 -36.45 -16.48
C LEU A 921 -34.21 -36.12 -16.79
N ALA A 922 -34.50 -34.86 -17.10
CA ALA A 922 -35.80 -34.34 -17.46
C ALA A 922 -35.69 -33.42 -18.69
N PRO A 923 -35.53 -33.98 -19.91
CA PRO A 923 -35.20 -33.22 -21.12
C PRO A 923 -36.18 -32.09 -21.48
N TRP A 924 -37.43 -32.15 -21.03
CA TRP A 924 -38.42 -31.08 -21.22
C TRP A 924 -38.03 -29.75 -20.56
N THR A 925 -37.06 -29.77 -19.64
CA THR A 925 -36.53 -28.58 -18.95
C THR A 925 -35.41 -27.89 -19.73
N HIS A 926 -34.83 -28.52 -20.75
CA HIS A 926 -33.66 -28.01 -21.49
C HIS A 926 -33.88 -26.62 -22.07
N ASP A 927 -34.96 -26.45 -22.84
CA ASP A 927 -35.30 -25.17 -23.48
C ASP A 927 -35.63 -24.04 -22.47
N ILE A 928 -35.92 -24.40 -21.22
CA ILE A 928 -36.15 -23.45 -20.13
C ILE A 928 -34.81 -23.04 -19.51
N ILE A 929 -33.92 -24.01 -19.27
CA ILE A 929 -32.70 -23.83 -18.49
C ILE A 929 -31.54 -23.28 -19.32
N MET A 930 -31.30 -23.85 -20.51
CA MET A 930 -30.10 -23.57 -21.31
C MET A 930 -29.94 -22.07 -21.65
N PRO A 931 -30.99 -21.31 -22.04
CA PRO A 931 -30.85 -19.88 -22.34
C PRO A 931 -30.35 -19.06 -21.14
N HIS A 932 -30.80 -19.39 -19.92
CA HIS A 932 -30.37 -18.72 -18.70
C HIS A 932 -28.90 -19.01 -18.37
N LEU A 933 -28.46 -20.26 -18.54
CA LEU A 933 -27.06 -20.65 -18.34
C LEU A 933 -26.14 -20.03 -19.38
N GLN A 934 -26.52 -20.01 -20.67
CA GLN A 934 -25.73 -19.38 -21.73
C GLN A 934 -25.55 -17.87 -21.50
N THR A 935 -26.63 -17.19 -21.10
CA THR A 935 -26.60 -15.76 -20.75
C THR A 935 -25.67 -15.52 -19.56
N SER A 936 -25.78 -16.34 -18.52
CA SER A 936 -24.99 -16.22 -17.30
C SER A 936 -23.51 -16.56 -17.52
N ALA A 937 -23.21 -17.60 -18.30
CA ALA A 937 -21.86 -18.03 -18.62
C ALA A 937 -21.09 -16.96 -19.41
N LYS A 938 -21.73 -16.37 -20.44
CA LYS A 938 -21.15 -15.24 -21.21
C LYS A 938 -20.77 -14.08 -20.30
N ALA A 939 -21.65 -13.75 -19.37
CA ALA A 939 -21.46 -12.66 -18.44
C ALA A 939 -20.39 -12.98 -17.38
N ALA A 940 -20.39 -14.20 -16.83
CA ALA A 940 -19.38 -14.69 -15.90
C ALA A 940 -17.97 -14.63 -16.53
N ALA A 941 -17.80 -15.14 -17.76
CA ALA A 941 -16.53 -15.13 -18.49
C ALA A 941 -15.96 -13.72 -18.66
N LYS A 942 -16.82 -12.72 -18.87
CA LYS A 942 -16.40 -11.31 -18.98
C LYS A 942 -15.84 -10.73 -17.68
N THR A 943 -16.18 -11.30 -16.52
CA THR A 943 -15.64 -10.88 -15.22
C THR A 943 -14.32 -11.55 -14.87
N CYS A 944 -13.90 -12.57 -15.62
CA CYS A 944 -12.68 -13.35 -15.39
C CYS A 944 -11.43 -12.63 -15.91
N THR A 945 -11.22 -11.40 -15.43
CA THR A 945 -10.09 -10.53 -15.79
C THR A 945 -9.17 -10.24 -14.62
N GLY A 946 -9.52 -10.73 -13.43
CA GLY A 946 -8.81 -10.44 -12.19
C GLY A 946 -7.46 -11.17 -12.11
N ALA A 947 -6.55 -10.62 -11.32
CA ALA A 947 -5.26 -11.23 -11.07
C ALA A 947 -5.43 -12.55 -10.30
N SER A 948 -4.90 -13.62 -10.87
CA SER A 948 -4.95 -14.96 -10.30
C SER A 948 -4.14 -15.14 -9.03
N ALA A 949 -4.58 -16.02 -8.15
CA ALA A 949 -3.77 -16.48 -7.02
C ALA A 949 -2.54 -17.27 -7.51
N HIS A 950 -1.45 -17.23 -6.73
CA HIS A 950 -0.25 -18.08 -6.90
C HIS A 950 0.30 -18.24 -8.33
N GLY A 951 0.15 -17.22 -9.19
CA GLY A 951 0.71 -17.20 -10.54
C GLY A 951 -0.09 -17.98 -11.60
N ALA A 952 -1.38 -18.27 -11.39
CA ALA A 952 -2.17 -19.01 -12.38
C ALA A 952 -2.53 -18.24 -13.67
N GLY A 953 -2.38 -16.91 -13.70
CA GLY A 953 -2.68 -16.08 -14.87
C GLY A 953 -3.36 -14.76 -14.48
N ASN A 954 -4.30 -14.31 -15.29
CA ASN A 954 -5.21 -13.21 -14.96
C ASN A 954 -6.65 -13.66 -15.27
N TYR A 955 -7.07 -14.76 -14.64
CA TYR A 955 -8.34 -15.42 -14.93
C TYR A 955 -9.27 -15.46 -13.73
N ALA A 956 -8.98 -14.69 -12.68
CA ALA A 956 -9.86 -14.62 -11.53
C ALA A 956 -11.19 -13.96 -11.93
N CYS A 957 -12.28 -14.71 -11.79
CA CYS A 957 -13.66 -14.27 -11.97
C CYS A 957 -14.19 -13.46 -10.78
N GLY A 958 -15.04 -12.49 -11.10
CA GLY A 958 -15.75 -11.66 -10.12
C GLY A 958 -17.09 -12.28 -9.73
N MET A 959 -17.73 -11.71 -8.71
CA MET A 959 -19.01 -12.20 -8.20
C MET A 959 -20.20 -11.71 -9.05
N ARG A 960 -20.24 -10.40 -9.35
CA ARG A 960 -21.36 -9.76 -10.04
C ARG A 960 -21.19 -9.80 -11.55
N TRP A 961 -22.07 -10.55 -12.21
CA TRP A 961 -21.97 -10.77 -13.67
C TRP A 961 -22.70 -9.72 -14.50
N TRP A 962 -23.46 -8.81 -13.88
CA TRP A 962 -24.13 -7.70 -14.58
C TRP A 962 -23.29 -6.41 -14.62
N THR A 963 -22.08 -6.45 -14.09
CA THR A 963 -21.11 -5.34 -14.15
C THR A 963 -20.02 -5.65 -15.15
N ASP A 964 -19.51 -4.62 -15.82
CA ASP A 964 -18.39 -4.77 -16.75
C ASP A 964 -17.07 -5.02 -15.98
N GLY A 965 -16.38 -6.10 -16.33
CA GLY A 965 -15.08 -6.48 -15.75
C GLY A 965 -15.17 -7.18 -14.39
N ASN A 966 -14.01 -7.48 -13.82
CA ASN A 966 -13.91 -8.03 -12.47
C ASN A 966 -14.34 -6.98 -11.42
N ASP A 967 -15.17 -7.39 -10.46
CA ASP A 967 -15.75 -6.49 -9.45
C ASP A 967 -14.95 -6.40 -8.15
N GLY A 968 -13.75 -6.99 -8.13
CA GLY A 968 -12.82 -7.03 -6.99
C GLY A 968 -13.12 -8.14 -5.98
N GLU A 969 -14.28 -8.80 -6.08
CA GLU A 969 -14.68 -9.90 -5.20
C GLU A 969 -14.27 -11.23 -5.83
N MET A 970 -13.05 -11.67 -5.52
CA MET A 970 -12.47 -12.92 -6.06
C MET A 970 -12.22 -13.93 -4.93
N GLY A 971 -12.28 -15.22 -5.26
CA GLY A 971 -12.03 -16.30 -4.32
C GLY A 971 -12.53 -17.64 -4.85
N VAL A 972 -12.41 -18.69 -4.04
CA VAL A 972 -12.80 -20.06 -4.38
C VAL A 972 -14.27 -20.11 -4.81
N GLY A 973 -15.17 -19.47 -4.05
CA GLY A 973 -16.59 -19.44 -4.38
C GLY A 973 -16.87 -18.83 -5.75
N GLN A 974 -16.31 -17.65 -6.03
CA GLN A 974 -16.51 -16.96 -7.31
C GLN A 974 -15.96 -17.76 -8.49
N GLN A 975 -14.78 -18.37 -8.32
CA GLN A 975 -14.25 -19.27 -9.36
C GLN A 975 -15.13 -20.50 -9.57
N MET A 976 -15.63 -21.13 -8.51
CA MET A 976 -16.57 -22.26 -8.62
C MET A 976 -17.83 -21.85 -9.38
N THR A 977 -18.43 -20.71 -9.04
CA THR A 977 -19.65 -20.23 -9.70
C THR A 977 -19.44 -20.01 -11.19
N ALA A 978 -18.34 -19.35 -11.58
CA ALA A 978 -18.02 -19.13 -12.99
C ALA A 978 -17.71 -20.45 -13.71
N LEU A 979 -16.89 -21.32 -13.10
CA LEU A 979 -16.48 -22.58 -13.71
C LEU A 979 -17.68 -23.50 -13.95
N ASN A 980 -18.52 -23.74 -12.95
CA ASN A 980 -19.70 -24.61 -13.09
C ASN A 980 -20.71 -24.06 -14.11
N THR A 981 -20.91 -22.74 -14.16
CA THR A 981 -21.85 -22.11 -15.11
C THR A 981 -21.34 -22.21 -16.56
N ILE A 982 -20.02 -22.22 -16.76
CA ILE A 982 -19.42 -22.32 -18.10
C ILE A 982 -19.29 -23.78 -18.55
N THR A 983 -18.78 -24.67 -17.70
CA THR A 983 -18.56 -26.08 -18.06
C THR A 983 -19.87 -26.82 -18.36
N VAL A 984 -20.95 -26.50 -17.63
CA VAL A 984 -22.26 -27.12 -17.82
C VAL A 984 -22.85 -26.89 -19.22
N LEU A 985 -22.37 -25.90 -19.98
CA LEU A 985 -22.79 -25.70 -21.37
C LEU A 985 -22.41 -26.87 -22.30
N ASN A 986 -21.48 -27.75 -21.87
CA ASN A 986 -21.15 -28.99 -22.55
C ASN A 986 -22.06 -30.18 -22.15
N VAL A 987 -23.16 -29.95 -21.43
CA VAL A 987 -24.04 -31.02 -20.92
C VAL A 987 -24.54 -31.99 -21.99
N ASP A 988 -24.86 -31.51 -23.18
CA ASP A 988 -25.34 -32.34 -24.29
C ASP A 988 -24.23 -33.19 -24.94
N ARG A 989 -22.96 -32.87 -24.63
CA ARG A 989 -21.77 -33.52 -25.18
C ARG A 989 -21.23 -34.64 -24.29
N VAL A 990 -21.82 -34.82 -23.11
CA VAL A 990 -21.43 -35.85 -22.16
C VAL A 990 -22.61 -36.76 -21.86
N PRO A 991 -22.38 -38.07 -21.61
CA PRO A 991 -23.44 -38.96 -21.18
C PRO A 991 -24.18 -38.47 -19.91
N PRO A 992 -25.46 -38.86 -19.71
CA PRO A 992 -26.14 -38.67 -18.44
C PRO A 992 -25.43 -39.42 -17.30
N PRO A 993 -25.72 -39.10 -16.03
CA PRO A 993 -25.21 -39.82 -14.86
C PRO A 993 -25.37 -41.34 -15.01
N TYR A 994 -24.28 -42.08 -14.80
CA TYR A 994 -24.30 -43.53 -14.83
C TYR A 994 -25.04 -44.11 -13.62
N SER A 995 -25.68 -45.24 -13.86
CA SER A 995 -26.23 -46.15 -12.86
C SER A 995 -25.55 -47.51 -13.06
N GLN A 996 -25.72 -48.43 -12.13
CA GLN A 996 -25.23 -49.81 -12.31
C GLN A 996 -25.77 -50.46 -13.60
N GLN A 997 -26.95 -50.05 -14.08
CA GLN A 997 -27.54 -50.55 -15.32
C GLN A 997 -26.98 -49.87 -16.58
N SER A 998 -26.49 -48.63 -16.47
CA SER A 998 -25.96 -47.86 -17.61
C SER A 998 -24.42 -47.84 -17.67
N GLY A 999 -23.74 -48.59 -16.80
CA GLY A 999 -22.27 -48.75 -16.83
C GLY A 999 -21.50 -48.15 -15.65
N GLY A 1000 -22.17 -47.84 -14.53
CA GLY A 1000 -21.53 -47.35 -13.31
C GLY A 1000 -20.71 -48.44 -12.60
N GLU A 1001 -19.43 -48.18 -12.35
CA GLU A 1001 -18.48 -49.21 -11.86
C GLU A 1001 -18.13 -49.10 -10.36
N SER A 1002 -18.53 -48.01 -9.69
CA SER A 1002 -18.16 -47.78 -8.28
C SER A 1002 -18.74 -48.86 -7.35
N LYS A 1003 -17.86 -49.51 -6.58
CA LYS A 1003 -18.23 -50.54 -5.59
C LYS A 1003 -19.02 -49.90 -4.43
N GLY A 1004 -20.18 -50.47 -4.10
CA GLY A 1004 -21.03 -50.06 -2.98
C GLY A 1004 -20.88 -50.96 -1.77
N ASP A 1005 -21.30 -50.45 -0.61
CA ASP A 1005 -21.50 -51.17 0.64
C ASP A 1005 -22.77 -50.62 1.31
N PRO A 1006 -23.93 -51.29 1.13
CA PRO A 1006 -25.19 -50.85 1.73
C PRO A 1006 -25.19 -50.85 3.27
N GLY A 1007 -24.28 -51.58 3.91
CA GLY A 1007 -24.18 -51.68 5.36
C GLY A 1007 -23.24 -50.66 6.01
N LEU A 1008 -22.40 -49.99 5.22
CA LEU A 1008 -21.46 -48.99 5.74
C LEU A 1008 -22.22 -47.85 6.43
N GLY A 1009 -21.69 -47.33 7.55
CA GLY A 1009 -22.33 -46.25 8.31
C GLY A 1009 -23.56 -46.63 9.15
N THR A 1010 -23.95 -47.91 9.20
CA THR A 1010 -25.10 -48.38 10.04
C THR A 1010 -24.76 -48.62 11.52
N GLY A 1011 -23.48 -48.54 11.91
CA GLY A 1011 -23.00 -48.80 13.27
C GLY A 1011 -23.43 -47.75 14.33
N SER A 1012 -23.16 -48.01 15.61
CA SER A 1012 -23.56 -47.18 16.77
C SER A 1012 -22.80 -45.84 16.91
N VAL A 1013 -22.17 -45.34 15.84
CA VAL A 1013 -21.19 -44.25 15.89
C VAL A 1013 -21.77 -42.91 16.40
N ASP A 1014 -23.02 -42.61 16.05
CA ASP A 1014 -23.71 -41.38 16.53
C ASP A 1014 -24.08 -41.41 18.02
N ASP A 1015 -24.15 -42.60 18.65
CA ASP A 1015 -24.43 -42.71 20.09
C ASP A 1015 -23.17 -42.43 20.94
N ASP A 1016 -21.98 -42.43 20.31
CA ASP A 1016 -20.69 -42.10 20.92
C ASP A 1016 -20.35 -40.60 20.84
N ILE A 1017 -21.24 -39.77 20.28
CA ILE A 1017 -21.03 -38.32 20.23
C ILE A 1017 -21.00 -37.77 21.68
N PRO A 1018 -19.89 -37.18 22.15
CA PRO A 1018 -19.73 -36.79 23.55
C PRO A 1018 -20.81 -35.82 24.03
N GLN A 1019 -21.76 -36.29 24.82
CA GLN A 1019 -22.76 -35.41 25.44
C GLN A 1019 -22.04 -34.50 26.45
N LEU A 1020 -21.86 -33.22 26.10
CA LEU A 1020 -21.38 -32.21 27.04
C LEU A 1020 -22.47 -31.98 28.10
N HIS A 1021 -22.42 -32.76 29.17
CA HIS A 1021 -23.25 -32.52 30.35
C HIS A 1021 -22.86 -31.16 30.94
N LYS A 1022 -23.68 -30.14 30.67
CA LYS A 1022 -23.70 -28.89 31.43
C LYS A 1022 -24.29 -29.18 32.82
N ASN A 1023 -23.56 -29.90 33.65
CA ASN A 1023 -23.84 -29.90 35.07
C ASN A 1023 -23.68 -28.44 35.56
N PRO A 1024 -24.66 -27.87 36.27
CA PRO A 1024 -24.49 -26.54 36.84
C PRO A 1024 -23.21 -26.54 37.70
N PRO A 1025 -22.36 -25.51 37.60
CA PRO A 1025 -21.09 -25.47 38.31
C PRO A 1025 -21.35 -25.68 39.81
N THR A 1026 -20.68 -26.70 40.37
CA THR A 1026 -20.84 -27.09 41.76
C THR A 1026 -20.37 -25.96 42.68
N ALA A 1027 -20.73 -26.01 43.96
CA ALA A 1027 -20.19 -25.08 44.93
C ALA A 1027 -18.65 -25.10 44.95
N GLY A 1028 -18.04 -26.27 44.70
CA GLY A 1028 -16.60 -26.44 44.55
C GLY A 1028 -16.04 -25.72 43.33
N ASP A 1029 -16.70 -25.82 42.17
CA ASP A 1029 -16.26 -25.15 40.93
C ASP A 1029 -16.32 -23.62 41.06
N ARG A 1030 -17.38 -23.11 41.71
CA ARG A 1030 -17.52 -21.66 41.97
C ARG A 1030 -16.47 -21.16 42.96
N ALA A 1031 -16.16 -21.95 43.99
CA ALA A 1031 -15.09 -21.62 44.94
C ALA A 1031 -13.72 -21.64 44.25
N GLY A 1032 -13.43 -22.66 43.44
CA GLY A 1032 -12.18 -22.77 42.68
C GLY A 1032 -11.98 -21.61 41.70
N ALA A 1033 -13.03 -21.26 40.93
CA ALA A 1033 -12.99 -20.12 40.02
C ALA A 1033 -12.79 -18.79 40.75
N SER A 1034 -13.42 -18.61 41.92
CA SER A 1034 -13.24 -17.42 42.75
C SER A 1034 -11.81 -17.30 43.28
N ILE A 1035 -11.23 -18.40 43.77
CA ILE A 1035 -9.84 -18.45 44.24
C ILE A 1035 -8.87 -18.12 43.10
N LEU A 1036 -9.05 -18.74 41.93
CA LEU A 1036 -8.19 -18.48 40.77
C LEU A 1036 -8.28 -17.01 40.33
N THR A 1037 -9.48 -16.44 40.34
CA THR A 1037 -9.71 -15.02 40.00
C THR A 1037 -9.00 -14.10 41.00
N ILE A 1038 -9.09 -14.40 42.30
CA ILE A 1038 -8.40 -13.64 43.36
C ILE A 1038 -6.88 -13.72 43.18
N LEU A 1039 -6.33 -14.90 42.87
CA LEU A 1039 -4.89 -15.08 42.65
C LEU A 1039 -4.39 -14.30 41.44
N VAL A 1040 -5.14 -14.32 40.33
CA VAL A 1040 -4.81 -13.55 39.12
C VAL A 1040 -4.86 -12.05 39.41
N LEU A 1041 -5.90 -11.56 40.09
CA LEU A 1041 -6.01 -10.16 40.48
C LEU A 1041 -4.88 -9.76 41.43
N ALA A 1042 -4.56 -10.58 42.43
CA ALA A 1042 -3.46 -10.34 43.34
C ALA A 1042 -2.13 -10.26 42.58
N PHE A 1043 -1.87 -11.15 41.62
CA PHE A 1043 -0.66 -11.12 40.80
C PHE A 1043 -0.59 -9.84 39.94
N VAL A 1044 -1.69 -9.44 39.32
CA VAL A 1044 -1.77 -8.21 38.50
C VAL A 1044 -1.54 -6.96 39.37
N PHE A 1045 -2.19 -6.86 40.54
CA PHE A 1045 -2.01 -5.71 41.43
C PHE A 1045 -0.62 -5.67 42.07
N SER A 1046 -0.05 -6.84 42.41
CA SER A 1046 1.32 -6.93 42.93
C SER A 1046 2.34 -6.51 41.88
N GLY A 1047 2.17 -6.94 40.63
CA GLY A 1047 2.99 -6.52 39.51
C GLY A 1047 2.87 -5.02 39.20
N ALA A 1048 1.65 -4.48 39.22
CA ALA A 1048 1.42 -3.04 39.05
C ALA A 1048 2.01 -2.21 40.19
N TYR A 1049 1.95 -2.70 41.44
CA TYR A 1049 2.57 -2.05 42.58
C TYR A 1049 4.10 -2.07 42.50
N TRP A 1050 4.70 -3.20 42.10
CA TRP A 1050 6.14 -3.32 41.89
C TRP A 1050 6.65 -2.34 40.81
N LEU A 1051 5.93 -2.22 39.69
CA LEU A 1051 6.25 -1.27 38.61
C LEU A 1051 6.07 0.21 38.98
N CYS A 1052 5.37 0.52 40.07
CA CYS A 1052 5.21 1.89 40.57
C CYS A 1052 6.27 2.27 41.62
N ILE A 1053 7.03 1.29 42.13
CA ILE A 1053 8.09 1.50 43.14
C ILE A 1053 9.47 1.58 42.50
N GLU A 1054 9.68 0.95 41.34
CA GLU A 1054 10.77 1.32 40.42
C GLU A 1054 10.43 2.57 39.63
#